data_AF-A0A8J7EMS4-F1
#
_entry.id   AF-A0A8J7EMS4-F1
#
_cell.length_a   1.000
_cell.length_b   1.000
_cell.length_c   1.000
_cell.angle_alpha   90.00
_cell.angle_beta   90.00
_cell.angle_gamma   90.00
#
_symmetry.space_group_name_H-M   'P 1'
#
loop_
_entity.id
_entity.type
_entity.pdbx_description
1 polymer ?
#
loop_
_entity_poly.entity_id
_entity_poly.type
_entity_poly.pdbx_seq_one_letter_code
_entity_poly.pdbx_strand_id
1 'polypeptide(L)'
;MASHWPVIVGINQYQSLQPLMYAQFDALELRDFLVNEVGLPAEYCSLLTDISPMVYQGAAAPTREVLLQRLAQSCDRAGPDDTVWFFFSGYGVQWQGQDYLLPIDADPNQIEQTGILIETLLHRLAQGGQRQTIVMLDINRPQSALAVAPGSQGLGAPSLSLAQDLAIPLVLSCRPDQFSQETLAVRHGLFTEALIEGMRFHGCLTLAQLVDYLRDRVPELCQHHWRPVQNPVAVLPPGQQYAMLVPPSLVGQMPVGVPPEPDLSPIEPAEPELLMPLPAPEPAGSISPSPSSPEPLPSGNARPWPAAEPPLPELLAPGELPSRVPPTRPIPGSGPESDDSVPWWRLGLFAAAGLLLLGVLWRNQDSFRGQPSATPAVTAPVEPPPSPAPEPPTPEANGAGETLFPGAVSGAEALERARNALAQRQFGEALVWFNQIPEGERPVDYEALVNQAETGYANASLSGEAALNQARRLIEPLSASLFNDAIEQARQVPAGDPAYDQAQADIARWSQVIVDLAEGRAASGDLDGAISAARLVPEDQGEVWGLAQARIQQWEQRQVNRRLLQEAQSVLQPDQATSFQTAIAIAQQIPPDYPESVVAQDRIDQWSRDILAIARARAADGQLPGAISAAGLVPPGTSAYDQAQEAIRQWQAQ
;
A
#
# COMPACT_ATOMS: atom_id res chain seq x y z
N MET A 1 -24.52 20.07 -15.38
CA MET A 1 -24.05 19.99 -13.98
C MET A 1 -22.56 20.24 -13.99
N ALA A 2 -22.03 20.88 -12.94
CA ALA A 2 -20.60 21.10 -12.80
C ALA A 2 -19.84 19.77 -12.88
N SER A 3 -18.90 19.68 -13.82
CA SER A 3 -18.05 18.52 -14.08
C SER A 3 -16.60 18.79 -13.67
N HIS A 4 -15.75 17.78 -13.71
CA HIS A 4 -14.31 17.92 -13.44
C HIS A 4 -13.49 17.40 -14.62
N TRP A 5 -12.43 18.12 -14.97
CA TRP A 5 -11.56 17.86 -16.11
C TRP A 5 -10.11 17.65 -15.67
N PRO A 6 -9.78 16.50 -15.04
CA PRO A 6 -8.43 16.25 -14.54
C PRO A 6 -7.44 15.89 -15.65
N VAL A 7 -6.28 16.54 -15.59
CA VAL A 7 -5.03 16.10 -16.22
C VAL A 7 -4.16 15.54 -15.11
N ILE A 8 -3.85 14.25 -15.18
CA ILE A 8 -3.15 13.50 -14.13
C ILE A 8 -1.86 12.96 -14.72
N VAL A 9 -0.73 13.37 -14.17
CA VAL A 9 0.60 13.11 -14.72
C VAL A 9 1.45 12.38 -13.71
N GLY A 10 2.11 11.31 -14.13
CA GLY A 10 2.99 10.51 -13.27
C GLY A 10 4.11 9.89 -14.07
N ILE A 11 5.36 10.26 -13.79
CA ILE A 11 6.51 9.90 -14.63
C ILE A 11 7.58 9.20 -13.79
N ASN A 12 7.75 7.90 -13.99
CA ASN A 12 8.84 7.12 -13.40
C ASN A 12 10.09 7.12 -14.30
N GLN A 13 9.97 6.62 -15.54
CA GLN A 13 11.10 6.48 -16.47
C GLN A 13 11.28 7.72 -17.34
N TYR A 14 12.32 8.51 -17.05
CA TYR A 14 12.72 9.68 -17.84
C TYR A 14 13.77 9.32 -18.89
N GLN A 15 13.84 10.08 -19.99
CA GLN A 15 14.85 9.87 -21.04
C GLN A 15 16.27 10.29 -20.61
N SER A 16 16.39 11.33 -19.78
CA SER A 16 17.68 11.98 -19.44
C SER A 16 17.91 12.18 -17.93
N LEU A 17 17.08 11.56 -17.07
CA LEU A 17 17.14 11.67 -15.61
C LEU A 17 17.15 10.28 -14.96
N GLN A 18 17.54 10.19 -13.69
CA GLN A 18 17.40 8.94 -12.91
C GLN A 18 15.92 8.65 -12.64
N PRO A 19 15.45 7.40 -12.72
CA PRO A 19 14.04 7.08 -12.58
C PRO A 19 13.52 7.31 -11.15
N LEU A 20 12.23 7.59 -11.03
CA LEU A 20 11.46 7.54 -9.79
C LEU A 20 10.82 6.16 -9.62
N MET A 21 10.39 5.79 -8.40
CA MET A 21 9.78 4.49 -8.16
C MET A 21 8.24 4.53 -8.19
N TYR A 22 7.60 5.58 -7.67
CA TYR A 22 6.15 5.58 -7.46
C TYR A 22 5.35 6.69 -8.14
N ALA A 23 5.98 7.70 -8.74
CA ALA A 23 5.29 8.81 -9.41
C ALA A 23 4.30 8.35 -10.51
N GLN A 24 4.62 7.28 -11.23
CA GLN A 24 3.71 6.65 -12.20
C GLN A 24 2.49 5.98 -11.53
N PHE A 25 2.68 5.41 -10.33
CA PHE A 25 1.64 4.68 -9.59
C PHE A 25 0.72 5.65 -8.82
N ASP A 26 1.27 6.73 -8.27
CA ASP A 26 0.55 7.89 -7.73
C ASP A 26 -0.53 8.42 -8.71
N ALA A 27 -0.15 8.61 -9.97
CA ALA A 27 -1.05 9.06 -11.02
C ALA A 27 -2.08 8.01 -11.47
N LEU A 28 -1.73 6.71 -11.41
CA LEU A 28 -2.65 5.61 -11.69
C LEU A 28 -3.71 5.49 -10.60
N GLU A 29 -3.31 5.46 -9.34
CA GLU A 29 -4.22 5.33 -8.20
C GLU A 29 -5.16 6.53 -8.08
N LEU A 30 -4.68 7.78 -8.29
CA LEU A 30 -5.56 8.95 -8.32
C LEU A 30 -6.54 8.91 -9.50
N ARG A 31 -6.12 8.40 -10.67
CA ARG A 31 -7.00 8.18 -11.82
C ARG A 31 -8.04 7.11 -11.52
N ASP A 32 -7.65 6.00 -10.90
CA ASP A 32 -8.53 4.87 -10.60
C ASP A 32 -9.52 5.22 -9.49
N PHE A 33 -9.10 5.99 -8.48
CA PHE A 33 -10.00 6.59 -7.49
C PHE A 33 -11.04 7.51 -8.15
N LEU A 34 -10.61 8.48 -8.96
CA LEU A 34 -11.54 9.43 -9.59
C LEU A 34 -12.47 8.77 -10.61
N VAL A 35 -12.00 7.80 -11.40
CA VAL A 35 -12.79 7.20 -12.50
C VAL A 35 -13.55 5.93 -12.08
N ASN A 36 -12.90 5.00 -11.38
CA ASN A 36 -13.48 3.68 -11.10
C ASN A 36 -14.29 3.66 -9.79
N GLU A 37 -13.81 4.37 -8.77
CA GLU A 37 -14.46 4.44 -7.45
C GLU A 37 -15.49 5.57 -7.36
N VAL A 38 -15.10 6.81 -7.70
CA VAL A 38 -15.98 8.00 -7.66
C VAL A 38 -16.91 8.09 -8.87
N GLY A 39 -16.60 7.38 -9.97
CA GLY A 39 -17.45 7.32 -11.17
C GLY A 39 -17.32 8.52 -12.12
N LEU A 40 -16.20 9.24 -12.12
CA LEU A 40 -15.95 10.30 -13.12
C LEU A 40 -15.85 9.68 -14.53
N PRO A 41 -16.56 10.21 -15.55
CA PRO A 41 -16.46 9.70 -16.92
C PRO A 41 -15.01 9.71 -17.43
N ALA A 42 -14.54 8.57 -17.93
CA ALA A 42 -13.14 8.38 -18.32
C ALA A 42 -12.70 9.36 -19.44
N GLU A 43 -13.63 9.79 -20.30
CA GLU A 43 -13.41 10.77 -21.36
C GLU A 43 -13.21 12.22 -20.88
N TYR A 44 -13.35 12.47 -19.58
CA TYR A 44 -13.01 13.73 -18.91
C TYR A 44 -11.62 13.68 -18.26
N CYS A 45 -11.07 12.48 -18.01
CA CYS A 45 -9.79 12.27 -17.33
C CYS A 45 -8.64 12.02 -18.32
N SER A 46 -7.65 12.91 -18.33
CA SER A 46 -6.44 12.79 -19.14
C SER A 46 -5.26 12.26 -18.29
N LEU A 47 -5.14 10.94 -18.22
CA LEU A 47 -3.97 10.28 -17.64
C LEU A 47 -2.77 10.32 -18.61
N LEU A 48 -1.58 10.66 -18.09
CA LEU A 48 -0.33 10.70 -18.84
C LEU A 48 0.82 10.12 -17.99
N THR A 49 1.25 8.90 -18.32
CA THR A 49 2.38 8.22 -17.67
C THR A 49 3.39 7.70 -18.68
N ASP A 50 4.61 7.42 -18.24
CA ASP A 50 5.68 6.88 -19.09
C ASP A 50 5.31 5.55 -19.77
N ILE A 51 4.47 4.72 -19.15
CA ILE A 51 3.92 3.49 -19.76
C ILE A 51 2.60 3.68 -20.53
N SER A 52 1.97 4.86 -20.51
CA SER A 52 0.67 5.07 -21.14
C SER A 52 0.58 4.65 -22.62
N PRO A 53 1.58 4.92 -23.48
CA PRO A 53 1.59 4.45 -24.89
C PRO A 53 1.65 2.93 -25.05
N MET A 54 2.10 2.20 -24.02
CA MET A 54 2.20 0.73 -24.02
C MET A 54 0.92 0.06 -23.53
N VAL A 55 0.17 0.72 -22.63
CA VAL A 55 -1.05 0.19 -22.01
C VAL A 55 -2.31 0.61 -22.76
N TYR A 56 -2.39 1.86 -23.22
CA TYR A 56 -3.62 2.45 -23.77
C TYR A 56 -3.48 2.78 -25.26
N GLN A 57 -4.33 2.18 -26.09
CA GLN A 57 -4.28 2.37 -27.54
C GLN A 57 -4.51 3.84 -27.93
N GLY A 58 -3.50 4.45 -28.55
CA GLY A 58 -3.56 5.85 -28.99
C GLY A 58 -3.20 6.88 -27.91
N ALA A 59 -2.79 6.46 -26.71
CA ALA A 59 -2.20 7.36 -25.73
C ALA A 59 -0.78 7.79 -26.16
N ALA A 60 -0.36 8.95 -25.65
CA ALA A 60 0.94 9.54 -25.94
C ALA A 60 1.77 9.68 -24.64
N ALA A 61 3.09 9.67 -24.77
CA ALA A 61 3.99 9.84 -23.63
C ALA A 61 3.85 11.26 -23.03
N PRO A 62 4.12 11.46 -21.72
CA PRO A 62 4.07 12.75 -21.04
C PRO A 62 5.23 13.67 -21.45
N THR A 63 5.27 14.02 -22.73
CA THR A 63 6.21 15.00 -23.31
C THR A 63 5.73 16.42 -23.06
N ARG A 64 6.65 17.39 -23.15
CA ARG A 64 6.34 18.82 -23.00
C ARG A 64 5.14 19.28 -23.85
N GLU A 65 5.09 18.84 -25.11
CA GLU A 65 4.01 19.20 -26.04
C GLU A 65 2.68 18.55 -25.66
N VAL A 66 2.68 17.23 -25.36
CA VAL A 66 1.47 16.48 -25.02
C VAL A 66 0.83 17.00 -23.73
N LEU A 67 1.65 17.34 -22.73
CA LEU A 67 1.19 17.88 -21.45
C LEU A 67 0.50 19.24 -21.61
N LEU A 68 1.13 20.17 -22.33
CA LEU A 68 0.56 21.48 -22.64
C LEU A 68 -0.69 21.36 -23.53
N GLN A 69 -0.70 20.42 -24.48
CA GLN A 69 -1.87 20.14 -25.32
C GLN A 69 -3.05 19.61 -24.51
N ARG A 70 -2.84 18.65 -23.60
CA ARG A 70 -3.92 18.09 -22.76
C ARG A 70 -4.45 19.09 -21.75
N LEU A 71 -3.58 19.89 -21.14
CA LEU A 71 -3.99 21.02 -20.28
C LEU A 71 -4.87 22.02 -21.04
N ALA A 72 -4.44 22.43 -22.24
CA ALA A 72 -5.24 23.30 -23.10
C ALA A 72 -6.60 22.67 -23.44
N GLN A 73 -6.62 21.39 -23.83
CA GLN A 73 -7.86 20.65 -24.16
C GLN A 73 -8.83 20.53 -22.98
N SER A 74 -8.35 20.39 -21.74
CA SER A 74 -9.23 20.43 -20.56
C SER A 74 -9.79 21.84 -20.31
N CYS A 75 -8.97 22.89 -20.41
CA CYS A 75 -9.43 24.28 -20.28
C CYS A 75 -10.44 24.67 -21.36
N ASP A 76 -10.29 24.14 -22.59
CA ASP A 76 -11.11 24.50 -23.75
C ASP A 76 -12.40 23.67 -23.83
N ARG A 77 -12.49 22.55 -23.09
CA ARG A 77 -13.71 21.72 -22.94
C ARG A 77 -14.53 22.10 -21.71
N ALA A 78 -13.93 22.70 -20.69
CA ALA A 78 -14.58 23.03 -19.43
C ALA A 78 -15.60 24.18 -19.57
N GLY A 79 -16.81 23.95 -19.07
CA GLY A 79 -17.86 24.97 -18.99
C GLY A 79 -17.68 25.94 -17.81
N PRO A 80 -18.45 27.06 -17.78
CA PRO A 80 -18.34 28.12 -16.77
C PRO A 80 -18.80 27.72 -15.36
N ASP A 81 -19.24 26.48 -15.15
CA ASP A 81 -19.53 25.88 -13.84
C ASP A 81 -18.53 24.77 -13.45
N ASP A 82 -17.66 24.35 -14.37
CA ASP A 82 -16.77 23.18 -14.19
C ASP A 82 -15.48 23.52 -13.42
N THR A 83 -14.75 22.47 -13.04
CA THR A 83 -13.40 22.57 -12.44
C THR A 83 -12.36 21.91 -13.32
N VAL A 84 -11.24 22.59 -13.61
CA VAL A 84 -10.05 21.96 -14.21
C VAL A 84 -9.11 21.51 -13.10
N TRP A 85 -8.65 20.27 -13.18
CA TRP A 85 -7.73 19.66 -12.23
C TRP A 85 -6.38 19.45 -12.93
N PHE A 86 -5.27 19.82 -12.28
CA PHE A 86 -3.92 19.49 -12.73
C PHE A 86 -3.14 18.83 -11.58
N PHE A 87 -2.90 17.53 -11.70
CA PHE A 87 -2.07 16.75 -10.80
C PHE A 87 -0.78 16.33 -11.52
N PHE A 88 0.36 16.49 -10.86
CA PHE A 88 1.66 16.05 -11.36
C PHE A 88 2.48 15.40 -10.25
N SER A 89 2.82 14.12 -10.39
CA SER A 89 3.88 13.46 -9.64
C SER A 89 5.10 13.26 -10.54
N GLY A 90 6.27 13.76 -10.11
CA GLY A 90 7.48 13.75 -10.93
C GLY A 90 8.58 14.71 -10.47
N TYR A 91 9.55 14.97 -11.33
CA TYR A 91 10.60 15.95 -11.04
C TYR A 91 10.19 17.39 -11.31
N GLY A 92 10.70 18.28 -10.46
CA GLY A 92 10.74 19.72 -10.72
C GLY A 92 12.09 20.30 -10.32
N VAL A 93 12.44 21.44 -10.92
CA VAL A 93 13.70 22.18 -10.67
C VAL A 93 13.45 23.67 -10.70
N GLN A 94 14.26 24.43 -9.95
CA GLN A 94 14.35 25.88 -10.13
C GLN A 94 15.55 26.19 -11.04
N TRP A 95 15.32 26.94 -12.11
CA TRP A 95 16.35 27.36 -13.06
C TRP A 95 16.23 28.87 -13.30
N GLN A 96 17.36 29.59 -13.16
CA GLN A 96 17.42 31.07 -13.22
C GLN A 96 16.40 31.82 -12.33
N GLY A 97 15.91 31.18 -11.27
CA GLY A 97 14.91 31.74 -10.35
C GLY A 97 13.45 31.45 -10.72
N GLN A 98 13.20 30.79 -11.85
CA GLN A 98 11.87 30.30 -12.25
C GLN A 98 11.71 28.80 -11.94
N ASP A 99 10.48 28.39 -11.62
CA ASP A 99 10.14 27.01 -11.28
C ASP A 99 9.64 26.23 -12.52
N TYR A 100 10.20 25.04 -12.76
CA TYR A 100 9.85 24.17 -13.88
C TYR A 100 9.44 22.77 -13.42
N LEU A 101 8.38 22.22 -14.02
CA LEU A 101 8.11 20.78 -14.02
C LEU A 101 8.87 20.13 -15.18
N LEU A 102 9.38 18.92 -14.97
CA LEU A 102 10.15 18.19 -15.97
C LEU A 102 9.31 17.09 -16.62
N PRO A 103 9.00 17.17 -17.92
CA PRO A 103 8.35 16.09 -18.67
C PRO A 103 9.34 14.95 -18.99
N ILE A 104 8.85 13.88 -19.62
CA ILE A 104 9.64 12.67 -19.93
C ILE A 104 10.83 12.94 -20.87
N ASP A 105 10.68 13.96 -21.73
CA ASP A 105 11.63 14.47 -22.71
C ASP A 105 12.48 15.66 -22.18
N ALA A 106 12.50 15.87 -20.86
CA ALA A 106 13.36 16.88 -20.24
C ALA A 106 14.84 16.56 -20.44
N ASP A 107 15.60 17.53 -20.96
CA ASP A 107 17.06 17.53 -20.99
C ASP A 107 17.59 18.45 -19.86
N PRO A 108 18.37 17.94 -18.89
CA PRO A 108 19.03 18.74 -17.85
C PRO A 108 19.87 19.92 -18.37
N ASN A 109 20.30 19.88 -19.63
CA ASN A 109 21.11 20.92 -20.26
C ASN A 109 20.27 21.99 -20.97
N GLN A 110 18.96 21.78 -21.13
CA GLN A 110 18.04 22.63 -21.92
C GLN A 110 16.69 22.87 -21.19
N ILE A 111 16.75 23.08 -19.87
CA ILE A 111 15.57 23.22 -18.98
C ILE A 111 14.54 24.24 -19.49
N GLU A 112 14.97 25.39 -20.02
CA GLU A 112 14.09 26.42 -20.57
C GLU A 112 13.29 25.93 -21.80
N GLN A 113 13.89 25.08 -22.62
CA GLN A 113 13.33 24.59 -23.88
C GLN A 113 12.50 23.32 -23.68
N THR A 114 12.97 22.38 -22.84
CA THR A 114 12.32 21.08 -22.61
C THR A 114 11.44 21.04 -21.36
N GLY A 115 11.63 21.93 -20.39
CA GLY A 115 10.81 22.00 -19.19
C GLY A 115 9.46 22.72 -19.41
N ILE A 116 8.53 22.52 -18.47
CA ILE A 116 7.27 23.23 -18.38
C ILE A 116 7.38 24.28 -17.28
N LEU A 117 7.51 25.55 -17.66
CA LEU A 117 7.51 26.70 -16.76
C LEU A 117 6.16 26.80 -16.02
N ILE A 118 6.16 26.72 -14.69
CA ILE A 118 4.94 26.71 -13.87
C ILE A 118 4.16 28.03 -14.03
N GLU A 119 4.85 29.15 -14.21
CA GLU A 119 4.23 30.46 -14.51
C GLU A 119 3.35 30.41 -15.78
N THR A 120 3.79 29.76 -16.85
CA THR A 120 3.00 29.59 -18.08
C THR A 120 1.79 28.68 -17.86
N LEU A 121 1.95 27.62 -17.04
CA LEU A 121 0.88 26.70 -16.69
C LEU A 121 -0.22 27.37 -15.86
N LEU A 122 0.16 28.12 -14.83
CA LEU A 122 -0.76 28.89 -13.99
C LEU A 122 -1.47 29.99 -14.80
N HIS A 123 -0.75 30.71 -15.67
CA HIS A 123 -1.40 31.69 -16.55
C HIS A 123 -2.38 31.08 -17.55
N ARG A 124 -2.11 29.88 -18.12
CA ARG A 124 -3.09 29.19 -18.99
C ARG A 124 -4.34 28.79 -18.21
N LEU A 125 -4.17 28.30 -16.98
CA LEU A 125 -5.29 27.95 -16.11
C LEU A 125 -6.14 29.17 -15.73
N ALA A 126 -5.52 30.30 -15.37
CA ALA A 126 -6.20 31.56 -15.06
C ALA A 126 -6.97 32.18 -16.26
N GLN A 127 -6.62 31.78 -17.49
CA GLN A 127 -7.26 32.24 -18.73
C GLN A 127 -8.33 31.27 -19.27
N GLY A 128 -8.53 30.12 -18.62
CA GLY A 128 -9.51 29.11 -19.04
C GLY A 128 -10.96 29.51 -18.76
N GLY A 129 -11.90 28.80 -19.38
CA GLY A 129 -13.34 29.08 -19.26
C GLY A 129 -14.02 28.54 -17.99
N GLN A 130 -13.29 27.76 -17.18
CA GLN A 130 -13.80 27.03 -16.02
C GLN A 130 -14.07 27.93 -14.79
N ARG A 131 -14.96 27.48 -13.91
CA ARG A 131 -15.30 28.19 -12.66
C ARG A 131 -14.17 28.15 -11.63
N GLN A 132 -13.55 26.98 -11.49
CA GLN A 132 -12.53 26.71 -10.47
C GLN A 132 -11.36 25.94 -11.07
N THR A 133 -10.21 26.04 -10.42
CA THR A 133 -9.01 25.27 -10.78
C THR A 133 -8.44 24.65 -9.52
N ILE A 134 -7.91 23.43 -9.61
CA ILE A 134 -7.19 22.76 -8.53
C ILE A 134 -5.84 22.30 -9.08
N VAL A 135 -4.74 22.78 -8.49
CA VAL A 135 -3.37 22.39 -8.88
C VAL A 135 -2.69 21.69 -7.71
N MET A 136 -2.20 20.46 -7.93
CA MET A 136 -1.54 19.63 -6.92
C MET A 136 -0.23 19.07 -7.49
N LEU A 137 0.90 19.39 -6.86
CA LEU A 137 2.22 19.05 -7.39
C LEU A 137 3.02 18.20 -6.37
N ASP A 138 3.13 16.90 -6.64
CA ASP A 138 4.02 15.96 -5.95
C ASP A 138 5.40 15.99 -6.60
N ILE A 139 6.25 16.91 -6.12
CA ILE A 139 7.51 17.27 -6.76
C ILE A 139 8.67 16.64 -6.00
N ASN A 140 9.25 15.58 -6.58
CA ASN A 140 10.59 15.19 -6.20
C ASN A 140 11.63 16.19 -6.74
N ARG A 141 12.70 16.39 -5.97
CA ARG A 141 13.75 17.37 -6.25
C ARG A 141 15.07 16.61 -6.41
N PRO A 142 15.77 16.70 -7.55
CA PRO A 142 17.07 16.02 -7.69
C PRO A 142 18.04 16.57 -6.63
N GLN A 143 18.86 15.71 -6.03
CA GLN A 143 19.68 16.07 -4.86
C GLN A 143 20.64 17.25 -5.11
N SER A 144 21.06 17.47 -6.36
CA SER A 144 21.84 18.63 -6.79
C SER A 144 21.10 19.97 -6.67
N ALA A 145 19.76 19.98 -6.71
CA ALA A 145 18.94 21.20 -6.60
C ALA A 145 18.84 21.76 -5.18
N LEU A 146 19.31 21.04 -4.14
CA LEU A 146 19.51 21.62 -2.80
C LEU A 146 20.75 22.51 -2.69
N ALA A 147 21.57 22.62 -3.74
CA ALA A 147 22.62 23.64 -3.84
C ALA A 147 21.99 25.02 -4.13
N VAL A 148 21.19 25.52 -3.18
CA VAL A 148 20.52 26.82 -3.22
C VAL A 148 21.57 27.92 -3.44
N ALA A 149 21.60 28.48 -4.64
CA ALA A 149 22.47 29.61 -4.96
C ALA A 149 22.13 30.78 -4.01
N PRO A 150 23.12 31.52 -3.46
CA PRO A 150 22.85 32.56 -2.46
C PRO A 150 21.83 33.60 -2.94
N GLY A 151 20.62 33.57 -2.36
CA GLY A 151 19.48 34.42 -2.73
C GLY A 151 18.33 33.71 -3.47
N SER A 152 18.47 32.44 -3.87
CA SER A 152 17.34 31.62 -4.32
C SER A 152 16.35 31.37 -3.18
N GLN A 153 15.05 31.44 -3.48
CA GLN A 153 13.96 31.17 -2.52
C GLN A 153 13.61 29.67 -2.41
N GLY A 154 14.29 28.80 -3.17
CA GLY A 154 13.94 27.39 -3.31
C GLY A 154 12.77 27.16 -4.27
N LEU A 155 12.73 25.96 -4.86
CA LEU A 155 11.69 25.55 -5.81
C LEU A 155 10.30 25.59 -5.17
N GLY A 156 9.37 26.28 -5.84
CA GLY A 156 7.97 26.42 -5.46
C GLY A 156 7.61 27.75 -4.80
N ALA A 157 8.59 28.51 -4.26
CA ALA A 157 8.31 29.81 -3.65
C ALA A 157 7.78 30.86 -4.66
N PRO A 158 8.39 31.04 -5.87
CA PRO A 158 7.80 31.84 -6.94
C PRO A 158 6.39 31.35 -7.33
N SER A 159 6.21 30.05 -7.47
CA SER A 159 4.92 29.44 -7.85
C SER A 159 3.79 29.73 -6.84
N LEU A 160 4.09 29.69 -5.53
CA LEU A 160 3.12 30.02 -4.48
C LEU A 160 2.72 31.51 -4.54
N SER A 161 3.66 32.44 -4.76
CA SER A 161 3.33 33.86 -4.90
C SER A 161 2.42 34.09 -6.10
N LEU A 162 2.76 33.53 -7.27
CA LEU A 162 1.98 33.71 -8.49
C LEU A 162 0.59 33.06 -8.40
N ALA A 163 0.47 31.90 -7.75
CA ALA A 163 -0.83 31.27 -7.49
C ALA A 163 -1.73 32.18 -6.63
N GLN A 164 -1.15 32.87 -5.64
CA GLN A 164 -1.88 33.82 -4.79
C GLN A 164 -2.32 35.06 -5.57
N ASP A 165 -1.47 35.61 -6.45
CA ASP A 165 -1.78 36.77 -7.29
C ASP A 165 -2.83 36.46 -8.38
N LEU A 166 -2.82 35.24 -8.92
CA LEU A 166 -3.79 34.75 -9.91
C LEU A 166 -5.09 34.18 -9.30
N ALA A 167 -5.19 34.15 -7.97
CA ALA A 167 -6.28 33.47 -7.24
C ALA A 167 -6.51 32.01 -7.68
N ILE A 168 -5.44 31.29 -7.99
CA ILE A 168 -5.43 29.85 -8.25
C ILE A 168 -5.08 29.09 -6.96
N PRO A 169 -5.88 28.08 -6.56
CA PRO A 169 -5.47 27.12 -5.55
C PRO A 169 -4.31 26.24 -6.01
N LEU A 170 -3.22 26.27 -5.24
CA LEU A 170 -2.02 25.48 -5.50
C LEU A 170 -1.61 24.76 -4.22
N VAL A 171 -1.46 23.43 -4.29
CA VAL A 171 -0.90 22.59 -3.22
C VAL A 171 0.43 22.01 -3.68
N LEU A 172 1.48 22.24 -2.90
CA LEU A 172 2.78 21.59 -3.04
C LEU A 172 2.93 20.50 -1.99
N SER A 173 3.37 19.33 -2.42
CA SER A 173 3.76 18.19 -1.60
C SER A 173 4.73 18.50 -0.45
N CYS A 174 5.63 19.45 -0.64
CA CYS A 174 6.68 19.81 0.30
C CYS A 174 6.96 21.32 0.29
N ARG A 175 7.41 21.85 1.43
CA ARG A 175 7.95 23.21 1.52
C ARG A 175 9.17 23.41 0.59
N PRO A 176 9.49 24.65 0.17
CA PRO A 176 10.66 24.94 -0.67
C PRO A 176 12.02 24.49 -0.11
N ASP A 177 12.13 24.36 1.22
CA ASP A 177 13.29 23.89 1.99
C ASP A 177 13.30 22.37 2.26
N GLN A 178 12.38 21.60 1.66
CA GLN A 178 12.19 20.17 1.90
C GLN A 178 12.13 19.34 0.59
N PHE A 179 12.10 18.01 0.73
CA PHE A 179 11.89 17.05 -0.37
C PHE A 179 10.50 16.40 -0.24
N SER A 180 9.88 16.01 -1.36
CA SER A 180 8.85 14.96 -1.31
C SER A 180 9.49 13.58 -1.12
N GLN A 181 8.80 12.66 -0.46
CA GLN A 181 9.29 11.36 -0.03
C GLN A 181 8.49 10.21 -0.63
N GLU A 182 9.15 9.14 -1.06
CA GLU A 182 8.52 7.91 -1.55
C GLU A 182 8.98 6.69 -0.71
N THR A 183 8.14 5.64 -0.59
CA THR A 183 8.52 4.43 0.17
C THR A 183 7.88 3.13 -0.30
N LEU A 184 8.70 2.08 -0.33
CA LEU A 184 8.33 0.68 -0.63
C LEU A 184 7.22 0.12 0.26
N ALA A 185 7.03 0.69 1.47
CA ALA A 185 6.04 0.23 2.44
C ALA A 185 4.59 0.51 2.01
N VAL A 186 4.33 1.69 1.40
CA VAL A 186 3.00 2.08 0.89
C VAL A 186 2.92 2.03 -0.64
N ARG A 187 4.07 1.99 -1.33
CA ARG A 187 4.20 2.00 -2.80
C ARG A 187 3.71 3.28 -3.48
N HIS A 188 3.69 4.38 -2.73
CA HIS A 188 3.31 5.72 -3.16
C HIS A 188 4.35 6.78 -2.74
N GLY A 189 4.24 7.97 -3.32
CA GLY A 189 4.69 9.21 -2.68
C GLY A 189 3.84 9.49 -1.43
N LEU A 190 4.47 9.88 -0.31
CA LEU A 190 3.76 10.07 0.97
C LEU A 190 2.72 11.20 0.94
N PHE A 191 2.86 12.16 0.02
CA PHE A 191 1.82 13.16 -0.22
C PHE A 191 0.64 12.57 -1.00
N THR A 192 0.88 11.76 -2.03
CA THR A 192 -0.20 11.12 -2.80
C THR A 192 -0.95 10.06 -1.98
N GLU A 193 -0.25 9.31 -1.13
CA GLU A 193 -0.86 8.43 -0.12
C GLU A 193 -1.88 9.22 0.73
N ALA A 194 -1.45 10.31 1.38
CA ALA A 194 -2.33 11.14 2.20
C ALA A 194 -3.41 11.89 1.41
N LEU A 195 -3.17 12.23 0.14
CA LEU A 195 -4.17 12.84 -0.75
C LEU A 195 -5.35 11.88 -0.97
N ILE A 196 -5.03 10.64 -1.36
CA ILE A 196 -6.01 9.61 -1.65
C ILE A 196 -6.61 9.09 -0.34
N GLU A 197 -5.85 8.98 0.75
CA GLU A 197 -6.38 8.64 2.07
C GLU A 197 -7.40 9.68 2.55
N GLY A 198 -7.05 10.96 2.40
CA GLY A 198 -7.90 12.10 2.71
C GLY A 198 -9.24 12.07 1.98
N MET A 199 -9.23 11.74 0.69
CA MET A 199 -10.45 11.67 -0.13
C MET A 199 -11.24 10.36 0.07
N ARG A 200 -10.56 9.20 0.17
CA ARG A 200 -11.15 7.84 0.23
C ARG A 200 -11.62 7.43 1.64
N PHE A 201 -10.85 7.73 2.68
CA PHE A 201 -11.14 7.29 4.06
C PHE A 201 -11.59 8.45 4.97
N HIS A 202 -11.02 9.64 4.81
CA HIS A 202 -11.38 10.82 5.61
C HIS A 202 -12.43 11.72 4.96
N GLY A 203 -12.80 11.44 3.71
CA GLY A 203 -13.94 12.04 3.01
C GLY A 203 -13.82 13.56 2.89
N CYS A 204 -12.61 14.06 2.67
CA CYS A 204 -12.41 15.45 2.31
C CYS A 204 -13.17 15.73 0.99
N LEU A 205 -14.22 16.55 1.08
CA LEU A 205 -15.05 16.93 -0.07
C LEU A 205 -14.58 18.25 -0.69
N THR A 206 -13.95 19.10 0.13
CA THR A 206 -13.47 20.42 -0.27
C THR A 206 -11.96 20.55 -0.10
N LEU A 207 -11.35 21.44 -0.90
CA LEU A 207 -9.92 21.66 -0.88
C LEU A 207 -9.39 22.13 0.49
N ALA A 208 -10.16 22.91 1.26
CA ALA A 208 -9.81 23.28 2.63
C ALA A 208 -9.67 22.06 3.56
N GLN A 209 -10.68 21.18 3.57
CA GLN A 209 -10.68 19.96 4.39
C GLN A 209 -9.48 19.07 4.06
N LEU A 210 -9.17 18.92 2.76
CA LEU A 210 -8.03 18.14 2.30
C LEU A 210 -6.69 18.79 2.66
N VAL A 211 -6.54 20.11 2.52
CA VAL A 211 -5.30 20.82 2.86
C VAL A 211 -5.03 20.81 4.37
N ASP A 212 -6.07 20.89 5.20
CA ASP A 212 -5.93 20.74 6.65
C ASP A 212 -5.54 19.28 7.01
N TYR A 213 -6.20 18.28 6.42
CA TYR A 213 -5.85 16.87 6.61
C TYR A 213 -4.40 16.54 6.18
N LEU A 214 -4.00 17.00 4.98
CA LEU A 214 -2.64 16.81 4.44
C LEU A 214 -1.56 17.43 5.34
N ARG A 215 -1.86 18.57 5.98
CA ARG A 215 -0.92 19.28 6.86
C ARG A 215 -0.51 18.43 8.07
N ASP A 216 -1.45 17.67 8.61
CA ASP A 216 -1.23 16.85 9.80
C ASP A 216 -0.77 15.42 9.41
N ARG A 217 -1.37 14.84 8.37
CA ARG A 217 -1.11 13.44 7.95
C ARG A 217 0.25 13.21 7.29
N VAL A 218 0.72 14.10 6.42
CA VAL A 218 1.99 13.86 5.68
C VAL A 218 3.20 13.85 6.63
N PRO A 219 3.32 14.75 7.63
CA PRO A 219 4.34 14.64 8.67
C PRO A 219 4.24 13.36 9.52
N GLU A 220 3.02 12.92 9.84
CA GLU A 220 2.76 11.67 10.58
C GLU A 220 3.27 10.44 9.81
N LEU A 221 2.90 10.32 8.52
CA LEU A 221 3.39 9.25 7.63
C LEU A 221 4.92 9.27 7.49
N CYS A 222 5.53 10.47 7.45
CA CYS A 222 7.00 10.58 7.46
C CYS A 222 7.60 10.00 8.74
N GLN A 223 7.03 10.32 9.90
CA GLN A 223 7.48 9.77 11.18
C GLN A 223 7.29 8.24 11.24
N HIS A 224 6.12 7.75 10.84
CA HIS A 224 5.78 6.32 10.83
C HIS A 224 6.72 5.50 9.93
N HIS A 225 7.04 6.01 8.73
CA HIS A 225 7.92 5.33 7.76
C HIS A 225 9.39 5.75 7.85
N TRP A 226 9.79 6.39 8.96
CA TRP A 226 11.18 6.78 9.27
C TRP A 226 11.85 7.60 8.14
N ARG A 227 11.08 8.54 7.57
CA ARG A 227 11.52 9.47 6.51
C ARG A 227 11.82 10.86 7.09
N PRO A 228 12.65 11.67 6.39
CA PRO A 228 12.77 13.10 6.68
C PRO A 228 11.41 13.79 6.63
N VAL A 229 11.15 14.72 7.56
CA VAL A 229 9.86 15.40 7.66
C VAL A 229 9.53 16.16 6.38
N GLN A 230 8.36 15.88 5.83
CA GLN A 230 7.74 16.59 4.71
C GLN A 230 6.49 17.30 5.21
N ASN A 231 6.40 18.61 5.02
CA ASN A 231 5.19 19.39 5.28
C ASN A 231 4.66 19.92 3.95
N PRO A 232 3.41 19.63 3.55
CA PRO A 232 2.81 20.23 2.37
C PRO A 232 2.51 21.72 2.60
N VAL A 233 2.46 22.49 1.52
CA VAL A 233 2.18 23.93 1.54
C VAL A 233 1.10 24.25 0.52
N ALA A 234 0.09 25.01 0.93
CA ALA A 234 -1.03 25.36 0.07
C ALA A 234 -1.29 26.87 0.03
N VAL A 235 -1.69 27.36 -1.13
CA VAL A 235 -2.34 28.65 -1.33
C VAL A 235 -3.83 28.37 -1.54
N LEU A 236 -4.68 28.93 -0.68
CA LEU A 236 -6.13 28.82 -0.73
C LEU A 236 -6.76 30.21 -0.86
N PRO A 237 -7.00 30.70 -2.09
CA PRO A 237 -7.62 32.00 -2.31
C PRO A 237 -9.04 32.08 -1.72
N PRO A 238 -9.47 33.23 -1.18
CA PRO A 238 -10.83 33.44 -0.69
C PRO A 238 -11.88 33.05 -1.75
N GLY A 239 -12.91 32.30 -1.34
CA GLY A 239 -13.93 31.76 -2.23
C GLY A 239 -13.54 30.45 -2.93
N GLN A 240 -12.25 30.18 -3.16
CA GLN A 240 -11.79 28.90 -3.73
C GLN A 240 -11.55 27.80 -2.68
N GLN A 241 -11.42 28.16 -1.39
CA GLN A 241 -11.20 27.19 -0.30
C GLN A 241 -12.28 26.08 -0.21
N TYR A 242 -13.51 26.37 -0.64
CA TYR A 242 -14.62 25.42 -0.71
C TYR A 242 -14.81 24.81 -2.12
N ALA A 243 -13.79 24.86 -2.98
CA ALA A 243 -13.77 24.11 -4.23
C ALA A 243 -13.98 22.62 -3.93
N MET A 244 -14.99 22.03 -4.57
CA MET A 244 -15.25 20.60 -4.45
C MET A 244 -14.14 19.80 -5.13
N LEU A 245 -13.78 18.66 -4.52
CA LEU A 245 -12.74 17.78 -5.01
C LEU A 245 -13.26 16.74 -6.01
N VAL A 246 -14.58 16.50 -5.99
CA VAL A 246 -15.30 15.68 -6.98
C VAL A 246 -16.52 16.46 -7.47
N PRO A 247 -17.05 16.17 -8.68
CA PRO A 247 -18.31 16.78 -9.14
C PRO A 247 -19.43 16.59 -8.11
N PRO A 248 -20.26 17.61 -7.81
CA PRO A 248 -21.30 17.50 -6.78
C PRO A 248 -22.27 16.32 -6.96
N SER A 249 -22.52 15.89 -8.20
CA SER A 249 -23.34 14.72 -8.55
C SER A 249 -22.68 13.36 -8.26
N LEU A 250 -21.39 13.33 -7.93
CA LEU A 250 -20.60 12.13 -7.63
C LEU A 250 -20.20 12.03 -6.15
N VAL A 251 -20.52 13.02 -5.31
CA VAL A 251 -20.21 12.99 -3.86
C VAL A 251 -20.81 11.75 -3.19
N GLY A 252 -22.06 11.40 -3.52
CA GLY A 252 -22.71 10.18 -3.04
C GLY A 252 -22.20 8.86 -3.62
N GLN A 253 -21.24 8.90 -4.54
CA GLN A 253 -20.55 7.74 -5.09
C GLN A 253 -19.12 7.62 -4.55
N MET A 254 -18.63 8.62 -3.79
CA MET A 254 -17.34 8.50 -3.13
C MET A 254 -17.32 7.25 -2.23
N PRO A 255 -16.23 6.46 -2.24
CA PRO A 255 -16.02 5.45 -1.23
C PRO A 255 -16.12 6.07 0.15
N VAL A 256 -16.79 5.38 1.06
CA VAL A 256 -16.44 5.53 2.46
C VAL A 256 -15.55 4.38 2.83
N GLY A 257 -14.29 4.56 2.46
CA GLY A 257 -13.21 3.75 2.97
C GLY A 257 -13.27 3.78 4.49
N VAL A 258 -13.30 2.59 5.07
CA VAL A 258 -13.01 2.39 6.48
C VAL A 258 -11.55 2.00 6.51
N PRO A 259 -10.69 2.68 7.28
CA PRO A 259 -9.29 2.28 7.38
C PRO A 259 -9.22 0.77 7.65
N PRO A 260 -8.29 0.03 7.02
CA PRO A 260 -8.06 -1.36 7.41
C PRO A 260 -7.84 -1.38 8.92
N GLU A 261 -8.41 -2.39 9.60
CA GLU A 261 -8.24 -2.49 11.05
C GLU A 261 -6.74 -2.49 11.35
N PRO A 262 -6.24 -1.62 12.27
CA PRO A 262 -4.87 -1.74 12.71
C PRO A 262 -4.69 -3.15 13.24
N ASP A 263 -3.57 -3.80 12.92
CA ASP A 263 -3.40 -5.22 13.18
C ASP A 263 -3.42 -5.51 14.69
N LEU A 264 -4.62 -5.81 15.17
CA LEU A 264 -4.96 -6.24 16.52
C LEU A 264 -5.15 -7.76 16.55
N SER A 265 -4.40 -8.50 15.71
CA SER A 265 -3.79 -9.73 16.20
C SER A 265 -3.33 -9.48 17.63
N PRO A 266 -3.78 -10.28 18.62
CA PRO A 266 -3.22 -10.19 19.96
C PRO A 266 -1.71 -10.31 19.83
N ILE A 267 -0.97 -9.42 20.51
CA ILE A 267 0.42 -9.72 20.82
C ILE A 267 0.34 -10.94 21.74
N GLU A 268 0.47 -12.14 21.15
CA GLU A 268 0.68 -13.35 21.91
C GLU A 268 1.86 -13.06 22.84
N PRO A 269 1.71 -13.25 24.17
CA PRO A 269 2.78 -12.96 25.11
C PRO A 269 3.93 -13.91 24.77
N ALA A 270 4.93 -13.36 24.05
CA ALA A 270 5.83 -14.13 23.19
C ALA A 270 6.29 -15.41 23.86
N GLU A 271 6.06 -16.55 23.20
CA GLU A 271 6.56 -17.83 23.69
C GLU A 271 8.06 -17.65 24.03
N PRO A 272 8.49 -18.00 25.26
CA PRO A 272 9.83 -17.67 25.71
C PRO A 272 10.83 -18.35 24.79
N GLU A 273 11.58 -17.54 24.02
CA GLU A 273 12.44 -18.02 22.94
C GLU A 273 13.21 -19.27 23.38
N LEU A 274 13.04 -20.37 22.63
CA LEU A 274 13.82 -21.58 22.83
C LEU A 274 15.27 -21.31 22.41
N LEU A 275 16.00 -20.68 23.32
CA LEU A 275 17.41 -20.33 23.21
C LEU A 275 18.21 -21.55 22.76
N MET A 276 18.54 -21.59 21.47
CA MET A 276 19.42 -22.61 20.92
C MET A 276 20.74 -22.57 21.69
N PRO A 277 21.22 -23.70 22.25
CA PRO A 277 22.43 -23.71 23.07
C PRO A 277 23.63 -23.14 22.29
N LEU A 278 24.28 -22.13 22.87
CA LEU A 278 25.53 -21.61 22.33
C LEU A 278 26.57 -22.75 22.23
N PRO A 279 27.34 -22.84 21.12
CA PRO A 279 28.38 -23.85 21.00
C PRO A 279 29.43 -23.64 22.08
N ALA A 280 29.77 -24.73 22.79
CA ALA A 280 30.76 -24.69 23.86
C ALA A 280 32.16 -24.33 23.31
N PRO A 281 32.96 -23.51 24.02
CA PRO A 281 34.30 -23.16 23.58
C PRO A 281 35.25 -24.36 23.66
N GLU A 282 36.00 -24.61 22.59
CA GLU A 282 37.03 -25.64 22.56
C GLU A 282 38.20 -25.31 23.51
N PRO A 283 38.87 -26.33 24.11
CA PRO A 283 39.95 -26.10 25.07
C PRO A 283 41.22 -25.59 24.37
N ALA A 284 41.72 -24.43 24.83
CA ALA A 284 42.92 -23.81 24.27
C ALA A 284 44.17 -24.69 24.45
N GLY A 285 44.90 -24.93 23.34
CA GLY A 285 46.14 -25.71 23.31
C GLY A 285 47.29 -25.08 24.09
N SER A 286 48.05 -25.92 24.78
CA SER A 286 49.12 -25.56 25.71
C SER A 286 50.35 -24.90 25.07
N ILE A 287 50.85 -23.82 25.69
CA ILE A 287 52.18 -23.23 25.45
C ILE A 287 52.87 -22.93 26.80
N SER A 288 54.18 -23.17 26.89
CA SER A 288 55.04 -22.92 28.07
C SER A 288 56.52 -23.07 27.71
N PRO A 289 57.49 -22.54 28.49
CA PRO A 289 57.41 -21.38 29.40
C PRO A 289 58.66 -20.45 29.41
N SER A 290 58.56 -19.30 30.11
CA SER A 290 59.66 -18.62 30.85
C SER A 290 60.85 -17.97 30.09
N PRO A 291 61.71 -17.15 30.75
CA PRO A 291 61.45 -16.16 31.82
C PRO A 291 62.20 -14.81 31.65
N SER A 292 61.89 -13.78 32.45
CA SER A 292 62.87 -12.86 33.11
C SER A 292 62.18 -11.72 33.90
N SER A 293 62.75 -11.36 35.06
CA SER A 293 62.40 -10.18 35.88
C SER A 293 63.66 -9.31 36.13
N PRO A 294 63.56 -8.07 36.68
CA PRO A 294 63.51 -7.94 38.15
C PRO A 294 62.65 -6.78 38.70
N GLU A 295 62.56 -6.76 40.03
CA GLU A 295 61.82 -5.87 40.96
C GLU A 295 62.63 -4.58 41.35
N PRO A 296 62.18 -3.60 42.20
CA PRO A 296 61.48 -3.81 43.49
C PRO A 296 60.39 -2.80 43.98
N LEU A 297 59.76 -3.23 45.09
CA LEU A 297 58.73 -2.65 45.99
C LEU A 297 59.26 -1.55 46.99
N PRO A 298 58.51 -1.03 48.00
CA PRO A 298 57.13 -1.31 48.50
C PRO A 298 56.25 -0.02 48.61
N SER A 299 55.21 0.21 49.45
CA SER A 299 54.47 -0.44 50.57
C SER A 299 53.10 0.26 50.76
N GLY A 300 52.05 -0.24 51.43
CA GLY A 300 51.77 -1.55 52.05
C GLY A 300 50.58 -1.50 53.05
N ASN A 301 50.00 -2.67 53.39
CA ASN A 301 49.00 -2.95 54.47
C ASN A 301 47.56 -2.35 54.31
N ALA A 302 46.44 -3.01 54.70
CA ALA A 302 46.20 -4.33 55.33
C ALA A 302 44.85 -4.98 54.91
N ARG A 303 44.62 -6.24 55.33
CA ARG A 303 43.41 -7.10 55.17
C ARG A 303 42.57 -7.11 56.48
N PRO A 304 41.26 -7.49 56.53
CA PRO A 304 40.80 -8.89 56.33
C PRO A 304 39.36 -9.15 55.77
N TRP A 305 39.08 -10.44 55.51
CA TRP A 305 37.79 -11.11 55.24
C TRP A 305 37.44 -12.03 56.45
N PRO A 306 36.21 -12.56 56.68
CA PRO A 306 35.46 -13.52 55.81
C PRO A 306 33.95 -13.13 55.68
N ALA A 307 32.91 -13.93 55.34
CA ALA A 307 32.72 -15.39 55.24
C ALA A 307 31.53 -15.83 54.34
N ALA A 308 31.28 -17.15 54.33
CA ALA A 308 30.06 -17.97 54.14
C ALA A 308 28.65 -17.34 54.31
N GLU A 309 27.52 -17.93 53.85
CA GLU A 309 27.20 -19.10 52.97
C GLU A 309 25.70 -19.02 52.53
N PRO A 310 25.26 -19.76 51.49
CA PRO A 310 23.86 -19.73 50.99
C PRO A 310 22.99 -20.93 51.44
N PRO A 311 21.65 -20.77 51.53
CA PRO A 311 20.68 -21.85 51.47
C PRO A 311 19.74 -21.78 50.23
N LEU A 312 19.06 -22.89 49.94
CA LEU A 312 18.18 -23.15 48.80
C LEU A 312 16.67 -22.96 49.16
N PRO A 313 15.72 -22.98 48.20
CA PRO A 313 14.38 -22.40 48.39
C PRO A 313 13.35 -23.35 49.02
N GLU A 314 12.22 -22.77 49.44
CA GLU A 314 11.06 -23.49 49.98
C GLU A 314 9.76 -23.05 49.25
N LEU A 315 8.85 -23.99 49.01
CA LEU A 315 7.61 -23.76 48.24
C LEU A 315 6.44 -23.33 49.13
N LEU A 316 5.57 -22.46 48.61
CA LEU A 316 4.18 -22.34 49.05
C LEU A 316 3.22 -22.25 47.84
N ALA A 317 1.98 -22.69 48.08
CA ALA A 317 0.93 -22.89 47.09
C ALA A 317 -0.32 -22.03 47.45
N PRO A 318 -1.45 -22.10 46.72
CA PRO A 318 -2.19 -20.88 46.37
C PRO A 318 -3.42 -20.56 47.21
N GLY A 319 -3.77 -19.26 47.22
CA GLY A 319 -5.15 -18.79 47.33
C GLY A 319 -5.54 -18.10 48.62
N GLU A 320 -5.38 -16.76 48.68
CA GLU A 320 -6.22 -15.89 49.52
C GLU A 320 -6.26 -14.46 48.94
N LEU A 321 -7.45 -13.84 48.96
CA LEU A 321 -7.69 -12.43 48.61
C LEU A 321 -8.35 -11.75 49.81
N PRO A 322 -8.02 -10.48 50.10
CA PRO A 322 -9.13 -9.52 50.17
C PRO A 322 -8.83 -8.07 49.74
N SER A 323 -9.75 -7.55 48.92
CA SER A 323 -10.34 -6.19 49.01
C SER A 323 -9.60 -4.94 48.48
N ARG A 324 -10.43 -3.97 48.05
CA ARG A 324 -10.12 -2.68 47.40
C ARG A 324 -10.15 -1.49 48.39
N VAL A 325 -9.87 -0.27 47.88
CA VAL A 325 -10.38 1.09 48.25
C VAL A 325 -9.29 2.10 48.70
N PRO A 326 -9.22 3.35 48.18
CA PRO A 326 -9.29 3.86 46.79
C PRO A 326 -8.08 4.82 46.49
N PRO A 327 -7.99 5.58 45.38
CA PRO A 327 -6.84 6.47 45.14
C PRO A 327 -6.99 7.88 45.76
N THR A 328 -5.85 8.55 46.02
CA THR A 328 -5.77 9.99 46.32
C THR A 328 -4.82 10.69 45.35
N ARG A 329 -5.22 11.86 44.81
CA ARG A 329 -4.36 12.76 44.02
C ARG A 329 -3.55 13.67 44.96
N PRO A 330 -2.42 14.19 44.46
CA PRO A 330 -2.28 15.65 44.39
C PRO A 330 -1.94 16.15 42.98
N ILE A 331 -2.12 17.47 42.78
CA ILE A 331 -1.69 18.22 41.58
C ILE A 331 -0.83 19.42 42.07
N PRO A 332 -0.25 20.27 41.20
CA PRO A 332 1.19 20.31 40.94
C PRO A 332 1.92 21.44 41.70
N GLY A 333 3.27 21.42 41.63
CA GLY A 333 4.10 22.53 42.10
C GLY A 333 5.46 22.59 41.40
N SER A 334 5.75 23.74 40.78
CA SER A 334 7.07 24.33 40.49
C SER A 334 8.30 23.42 40.24
N GLY A 335 8.84 23.48 39.02
CA GLY A 335 10.30 23.44 38.82
C GLY A 335 10.96 24.80 39.15
N PRO A 336 12.19 25.10 38.69
CA PRO A 336 13.01 24.35 37.73
C PRO A 336 14.39 23.92 38.29
N GLU A 337 15.06 22.99 37.62
CA GLU A 337 16.53 22.98 37.55
C GLU A 337 17.00 22.23 36.31
N SER A 338 18.22 22.52 35.84
CA SER A 338 18.78 22.04 34.57
C SER A 338 20.15 21.42 34.79
N ASP A 339 20.39 20.22 34.25
CA ASP A 339 21.73 19.64 34.17
C ASP A 339 21.91 18.85 32.86
N ASP A 340 22.96 19.20 32.11
CA ASP A 340 23.27 18.66 30.78
C ASP A 340 24.49 17.73 30.90
N SER A 341 24.28 16.41 30.93
CA SER A 341 25.38 15.44 30.90
C SER A 341 25.08 14.20 30.07
N VAL A 342 25.56 14.21 28.81
CA VAL A 342 25.53 13.03 27.93
C VAL A 342 26.66 12.06 28.32
N PRO A 343 26.37 10.80 28.68
CA PRO A 343 27.39 9.89 29.21
C PRO A 343 28.30 9.34 28.11
N TRP A 344 29.61 9.34 28.42
CA TRP A 344 30.74 9.13 27.51
C TRP A 344 30.86 7.74 26.85
N TRP A 345 30.08 6.74 27.28
CA TRP A 345 30.13 5.38 26.71
C TRP A 345 29.64 5.29 25.26
N ARG A 346 28.88 6.28 24.77
CA ARG A 346 28.39 6.32 23.37
C ARG A 346 29.46 6.51 22.30
N LEU A 347 30.71 6.82 22.66
CA LEU A 347 31.81 6.93 21.69
C LEU A 347 32.40 5.58 21.23
N GLY A 348 32.09 4.46 21.92
CA GLY A 348 32.69 3.15 21.61
C GLY A 348 32.29 2.54 20.26
N LEU A 349 31.08 2.82 19.76
CA LEU A 349 30.52 2.15 18.57
C LEU A 349 31.06 2.69 17.24
N PHE A 350 31.54 3.94 17.19
CA PHE A 350 31.99 4.57 15.94
C PHE A 350 33.35 4.04 15.43
N ALA A 351 34.17 3.46 16.30
CA ALA A 351 35.49 2.94 15.93
C ALA A 351 35.41 1.72 14.97
N ALA A 352 34.43 0.84 15.15
CA ALA A 352 34.27 -0.37 14.35
C ALA A 352 33.80 -0.05 12.91
N ALA A 353 32.83 0.86 12.76
CA ALA A 353 32.32 1.29 11.46
C ALA A 353 33.39 2.01 10.62
N GLY A 354 34.22 2.85 11.25
CA GLY A 354 35.33 3.55 10.57
C GLY A 354 36.38 2.60 9.99
N LEU A 355 36.71 1.51 10.70
CA LEU A 355 37.65 0.50 10.21
C LEU A 355 37.09 -0.32 9.03
N LEU A 356 35.80 -0.63 9.03
CA LEU A 356 35.16 -1.31 7.89
C LEU A 356 35.14 -0.42 6.63
N LEU A 357 34.81 0.87 6.77
CA LEU A 357 34.86 1.84 5.66
C LEU A 357 36.28 2.00 5.08
N LEU A 358 37.31 2.06 5.94
CA LEU A 358 38.71 2.08 5.52
C LEU A 358 39.11 0.80 4.76
N GLY A 359 38.65 -0.38 5.21
CA GLY A 359 38.88 -1.64 4.51
C GLY A 359 38.25 -1.69 3.12
N VAL A 360 37.03 -1.17 2.96
CA VAL A 360 36.35 -1.07 1.65
C VAL A 360 37.08 -0.09 0.73
N LEU A 361 37.50 1.07 1.23
CA LEU A 361 38.27 2.06 0.46
C LEU A 361 39.66 1.55 0.04
N TRP A 362 40.32 0.72 0.85
CA TRP A 362 41.62 0.13 0.50
C TRP A 362 41.49 -0.99 -0.56
N ARG A 363 40.34 -1.67 -0.61
CA ARG A 363 40.07 -2.75 -1.57
C ARG A 363 39.67 -2.29 -2.98
N ASN A 364 39.26 -1.02 -3.15
CA ASN A 364 38.68 -0.48 -4.40
C ASN A 364 39.52 0.65 -5.04
N GLN A 365 40.83 0.71 -4.79
CA GLN A 365 41.67 1.85 -5.19
C GLN A 365 41.81 2.05 -6.70
N ASP A 366 41.76 1.00 -7.51
CA ASP A 366 41.94 1.10 -8.96
C ASP A 366 40.76 1.81 -9.65
N SER A 367 39.54 1.72 -9.09
CA SER A 367 38.35 2.43 -9.57
C SER A 367 38.41 3.95 -9.37
N PHE A 368 39.33 4.46 -8.54
CA PHE A 368 39.46 5.88 -8.21
C PHE A 368 40.62 6.58 -8.95
N ARG A 369 41.41 5.87 -9.76
CA ARG A 369 42.48 6.45 -10.59
C ARG A 369 42.10 6.48 -12.07
N GLY A 370 41.24 7.44 -12.43
CA GLY A 370 40.91 7.71 -13.82
C GLY A 370 42.16 8.01 -14.66
N GLN A 371 42.29 7.36 -15.82
CA GLN A 371 43.36 7.65 -16.78
C GLN A 371 43.06 8.93 -17.58
N PRO A 372 44.09 9.71 -17.99
CA PRO A 372 43.92 10.98 -18.66
C PRO A 372 43.46 10.84 -20.13
N SER A 373 42.77 11.86 -20.61
CA SER A 373 42.12 11.91 -21.93
C SER A 373 43.09 11.93 -23.12
N ALA A 374 42.63 11.41 -24.26
CA ALA A 374 43.21 11.67 -25.58
C ALA A 374 42.17 12.37 -26.48
N THR A 375 42.61 13.35 -27.28
CA THR A 375 41.76 14.21 -28.13
C THR A 375 41.54 13.61 -29.53
N PRO A 376 40.51 14.05 -30.29
CA PRO A 376 40.05 13.35 -31.50
C PRO A 376 40.83 13.74 -32.77
N ALA A 377 40.74 12.88 -33.79
CA ALA A 377 41.18 13.15 -35.16
C ALA A 377 40.04 12.81 -36.15
N VAL A 378 40.01 13.50 -37.30
CA VAL A 378 38.87 13.52 -38.24
C VAL A 378 39.34 13.22 -39.66
N THR A 379 38.68 12.29 -40.37
CA THR A 379 38.17 12.43 -41.77
C THR A 379 37.54 11.14 -42.33
N ALA A 380 36.28 11.26 -42.78
CA ALA A 380 35.53 10.69 -43.93
C ALA A 380 36.17 9.64 -44.91
N PRO A 381 35.39 8.94 -45.78
CA PRO A 381 33.97 9.13 -46.14
C PRO A 381 33.08 7.85 -46.14
N VAL A 382 31.87 7.94 -46.74
CA VAL A 382 30.77 6.95 -46.77
C VAL A 382 30.69 6.20 -48.11
N GLU A 383 30.27 4.92 -48.10
CA GLU A 383 29.63 4.22 -49.23
C GLU A 383 28.47 3.28 -48.75
N PRO A 384 27.57 2.81 -49.65
CA PRO A 384 26.21 2.35 -49.28
C PRO A 384 26.05 0.84 -48.97
N PRO A 385 24.93 0.42 -48.37
CA PRO A 385 24.65 -0.98 -48.04
C PRO A 385 24.13 -1.82 -49.24
N PRO A 386 24.61 -3.06 -49.42
CA PRO A 386 24.00 -4.04 -50.32
C PRO A 386 22.86 -4.85 -49.65
N SER A 387 21.95 -5.39 -50.47
CA SER A 387 20.81 -6.23 -50.05
C SER A 387 21.16 -7.74 -49.97
N PRO A 388 20.30 -8.60 -49.37
CA PRO A 388 20.72 -9.88 -48.78
C PRO A 388 20.64 -11.12 -49.69
N ALA A 389 21.38 -12.17 -49.29
CA ALA A 389 21.25 -13.57 -49.71
C ALA A 389 22.08 -14.48 -48.77
N PRO A 390 21.89 -15.82 -48.74
CA PRO A 390 20.65 -16.59 -48.82
C PRO A 390 20.49 -17.53 -47.58
N GLU A 391 19.44 -18.37 -47.54
CA GLU A 391 19.25 -19.37 -46.47
C GLU A 391 20.29 -20.51 -46.51
N PRO A 392 20.79 -21.00 -45.35
CA PRO A 392 21.64 -22.18 -45.26
C PRO A 392 20.85 -23.48 -44.98
N PRO A 393 21.32 -24.65 -45.44
CA PRO A 393 20.69 -25.95 -45.16
C PRO A 393 21.12 -26.56 -43.81
N THR A 394 20.34 -27.53 -43.33
CA THR A 394 20.72 -28.47 -42.25
C THR A 394 21.85 -29.42 -42.72
N PRO A 395 22.70 -29.93 -41.81
CA PRO A 395 22.38 -31.21 -41.17
C PRO A 395 22.86 -31.41 -39.71
N GLU A 396 22.22 -32.39 -39.06
CA GLU A 396 22.69 -33.25 -37.96
C GLU A 396 23.08 -32.63 -36.59
N ALA A 397 22.83 -33.42 -35.54
CA ALA A 397 22.94 -33.03 -34.14
C ALA A 397 23.59 -34.13 -33.30
N ASN A 398 24.24 -33.75 -32.20
CA ASN A 398 24.66 -34.65 -31.12
C ASN A 398 24.89 -33.83 -29.84
N GLY A 399 24.38 -34.30 -28.70
CA GLY A 399 24.71 -33.73 -27.37
C GLY A 399 23.54 -33.19 -26.53
N ALA A 400 22.80 -34.12 -25.91
CA ALA A 400 22.07 -33.97 -24.64
C ALA A 400 21.24 -32.69 -24.36
N GLY A 401 19.92 -32.82 -24.49
CA GLY A 401 18.93 -32.05 -23.73
C GLY A 401 17.74 -32.95 -23.41
N GLU A 402 17.25 -32.94 -22.17
CA GLU A 402 16.14 -33.82 -21.76
C GLU A 402 14.80 -33.30 -22.29
N THR A 403 14.07 -34.13 -23.03
CA THR A 403 12.78 -33.79 -23.65
C THR A 403 11.61 -34.31 -22.83
N LEU A 404 10.68 -33.43 -22.44
CA LEU A 404 9.52 -33.73 -21.59
C LEU A 404 8.46 -34.69 -22.18
N PHE A 405 8.67 -35.22 -23.39
CA PHE A 405 7.85 -36.27 -23.98
C PHE A 405 8.75 -37.31 -24.68
N PRO A 406 8.61 -38.62 -24.39
CA PRO A 406 9.32 -39.65 -25.13
C PRO A 406 8.74 -39.78 -26.56
N GLY A 407 9.60 -40.05 -27.53
CA GLY A 407 9.18 -40.38 -28.90
C GLY A 407 8.39 -41.69 -28.96
N ALA A 408 7.72 -41.93 -30.09
CA ALA A 408 6.88 -43.12 -30.31
C ALA A 408 7.68 -44.42 -30.11
N VAL A 409 7.42 -45.11 -29.00
CA VAL A 409 7.98 -46.43 -28.68
C VAL A 409 7.33 -47.52 -29.55
N SER A 410 8.05 -48.62 -29.76
CA SER A 410 7.50 -49.78 -30.50
C SER A 410 6.35 -50.44 -29.73
N GLY A 411 5.42 -51.13 -30.42
CA GLY A 411 4.32 -51.82 -29.76
C GLY A 411 4.78 -52.90 -28.78
N ALA A 412 5.92 -53.55 -29.07
CA ALA A 412 6.57 -54.48 -28.16
C ALA A 412 7.07 -53.81 -26.87
N GLU A 413 7.67 -52.62 -26.97
CA GLU A 413 8.17 -51.86 -25.82
C GLU A 413 7.03 -51.25 -25.00
N ALA A 414 5.99 -50.73 -25.67
CA ALA A 414 4.74 -50.30 -25.03
C ALA A 414 4.07 -51.46 -24.27
N LEU A 415 4.06 -52.67 -24.83
CA LEU A 415 3.54 -53.88 -24.16
C LEU A 415 4.35 -54.25 -22.91
N GLU A 416 5.69 -54.16 -22.97
CA GLU A 416 6.55 -54.47 -21.82
C GLU A 416 6.36 -53.43 -20.70
N ARG A 417 6.29 -52.13 -21.04
CA ARG A 417 5.96 -51.06 -20.10
C ARG A 417 4.57 -51.24 -19.48
N ALA A 418 3.55 -51.56 -20.28
CA ALA A 418 2.19 -51.81 -19.81
C ALA A 418 2.11 -52.98 -18.83
N ARG A 419 2.79 -54.10 -19.13
CA ARG A 419 2.87 -55.28 -18.24
C ARG A 419 3.64 -54.98 -16.95
N ASN A 420 4.72 -54.20 -17.00
CA ASN A 420 5.47 -53.79 -15.80
C ASN A 420 4.66 -52.84 -14.89
N ALA A 421 3.91 -51.89 -15.47
CA ALA A 421 2.99 -51.04 -14.72
C ALA A 421 1.84 -51.86 -14.10
N LEU A 422 1.26 -52.81 -14.84
CA LEU A 422 0.23 -53.71 -14.35
C LEU A 422 0.71 -54.56 -13.16
N ALA A 423 1.93 -55.11 -13.23
CA ALA A 423 2.54 -55.88 -12.15
C ALA A 423 2.80 -55.02 -10.90
N GLN A 424 3.13 -53.74 -11.07
CA GLN A 424 3.28 -52.75 -9.99
C GLN A 424 1.95 -52.15 -9.50
N ARG A 425 0.80 -52.61 -10.00
CA ARG A 425 -0.56 -52.08 -9.71
C ARG A 425 -0.76 -50.62 -10.13
N GLN A 426 0.09 -50.09 -11.01
CA GLN A 426 -0.02 -48.74 -11.59
C GLN A 426 -1.04 -48.76 -12.75
N PHE A 427 -2.28 -49.11 -12.44
CA PHE A 427 -3.30 -49.49 -13.43
C PHE A 427 -3.59 -48.39 -14.47
N GLY A 428 -3.59 -47.11 -14.06
CA GLY A 428 -3.77 -45.98 -14.99
C GLY A 428 -2.62 -45.82 -15.98
N GLU A 429 -1.38 -46.03 -15.54
CA GLU A 429 -0.22 -46.00 -16.44
C GLU A 429 -0.22 -47.20 -17.40
N ALA A 430 -0.62 -48.38 -16.92
CA ALA A 430 -0.77 -49.57 -17.76
C ALA A 430 -1.75 -49.31 -18.93
N LEU A 431 -2.90 -48.66 -18.67
CA LEU A 431 -3.88 -48.28 -19.70
C LEU A 431 -3.31 -47.28 -20.72
N VAL A 432 -2.51 -46.31 -20.28
CA VAL A 432 -1.83 -45.34 -21.17
C VAL A 432 -0.82 -46.05 -22.09
N TRP A 433 -0.09 -47.05 -21.60
CA TRP A 433 0.82 -47.84 -22.43
C TRP A 433 0.10 -48.84 -23.35
N PHE A 434 -0.99 -49.49 -22.91
CA PHE A 434 -1.77 -50.40 -23.77
C PHE A 434 -2.35 -49.66 -25.00
N ASN A 435 -2.88 -48.45 -24.82
CA ASN A 435 -3.42 -47.64 -25.91
C ASN A 435 -2.36 -47.21 -26.96
N GLN A 436 -1.07 -47.33 -26.67
CA GLN A 436 0.01 -47.04 -27.62
C GLN A 436 0.40 -48.26 -28.48
N ILE A 437 -0.15 -49.45 -28.23
CA ILE A 437 0.18 -50.67 -28.99
C ILE A 437 -0.61 -50.70 -30.31
N PRO A 438 0.06 -50.67 -31.49
CA PRO A 438 -0.59 -50.77 -32.80
C PRO A 438 -1.38 -52.07 -32.95
N GLU A 439 -2.50 -52.04 -33.68
CA GLU A 439 -3.45 -53.17 -33.71
C GLU A 439 -2.83 -54.48 -34.22
N GLY A 440 -1.88 -54.40 -35.16
CA GLY A 440 -1.14 -55.56 -35.68
C GLY A 440 -0.02 -56.09 -34.76
N GLU A 441 0.27 -55.40 -33.65
CA GLU A 441 1.30 -55.78 -32.66
C GLU A 441 0.68 -56.17 -31.29
N ARG A 442 -0.65 -56.10 -31.15
CA ARG A 442 -1.35 -56.49 -29.91
C ARG A 442 -1.25 -58.01 -29.68
N PRO A 443 -0.90 -58.47 -28.46
CA PRO A 443 -0.82 -59.89 -28.15
C PRO A 443 -2.22 -60.50 -27.96
N VAL A 444 -2.30 -61.83 -28.00
CA VAL A 444 -3.58 -62.58 -27.90
C VAL A 444 -4.31 -62.36 -26.56
N ASP A 445 -3.58 -62.00 -25.50
CA ASP A 445 -4.10 -61.68 -24.17
C ASP A 445 -4.41 -60.18 -23.96
N TYR A 446 -4.31 -59.33 -24.99
CA TYR A 446 -4.47 -57.87 -24.87
C TYR A 446 -5.77 -57.45 -24.17
N GLU A 447 -6.93 -57.95 -24.61
CA GLU A 447 -8.22 -57.58 -23.98
C GLU A 447 -8.30 -58.05 -22.52
N ALA A 448 -7.71 -59.19 -22.17
CA ALA A 448 -7.71 -59.68 -20.79
C ALA A 448 -6.83 -58.80 -19.89
N LEU A 449 -5.67 -58.35 -20.39
CA LEU A 449 -4.79 -57.42 -19.68
C LEU A 449 -5.41 -56.02 -19.54
N VAL A 450 -6.10 -55.52 -20.57
CA VAL A 450 -6.84 -54.24 -20.51
C VAL A 450 -8.00 -54.34 -19.52
N ASN A 451 -8.86 -55.37 -19.59
CA ASN A 451 -9.93 -55.58 -18.61
C ASN A 451 -9.38 -55.70 -17.17
N GLN A 452 -8.22 -56.34 -16.98
CA GLN A 452 -7.55 -56.41 -15.67
C GLN A 452 -7.06 -55.03 -15.21
N ALA A 453 -6.53 -54.21 -16.11
CA ALA A 453 -6.12 -52.83 -15.82
C ALA A 453 -7.32 -51.93 -15.52
N GLU A 454 -8.40 -51.97 -16.31
CA GLU A 454 -9.63 -51.21 -16.08
C GLU A 454 -10.29 -51.61 -14.75
N THR A 455 -10.39 -52.90 -14.46
CA THR A 455 -10.91 -53.41 -13.17
C THR A 455 -10.02 -52.99 -12.00
N GLY A 456 -8.70 -53.02 -12.16
CA GLY A 456 -7.76 -52.54 -11.15
C GLY A 456 -7.87 -51.03 -10.92
N TYR A 457 -8.02 -50.26 -12.00
CA TYR A 457 -8.16 -48.80 -11.98
C TYR A 457 -9.47 -48.36 -11.32
N ALA A 458 -10.59 -49.00 -11.68
CA ALA A 458 -11.90 -48.75 -11.06
C ALA A 458 -11.89 -49.07 -9.56
N ASN A 459 -11.32 -50.21 -9.15
CA ASN A 459 -11.22 -50.58 -7.74
C ASN A 459 -10.24 -49.69 -6.95
N ALA A 460 -9.14 -49.24 -7.55
CA ALA A 460 -8.22 -48.28 -6.91
C ALA A 460 -8.89 -46.91 -6.71
N SER A 461 -9.68 -46.47 -7.69
CA SER A 461 -10.48 -45.22 -7.64
C SER A 461 -11.63 -45.27 -6.61
N LEU A 462 -11.91 -46.43 -6.02
CA LEU A 462 -12.95 -46.65 -5.01
C LEU A 462 -12.40 -46.75 -3.57
N SER A 463 -11.13 -46.44 -3.35
CA SER A 463 -10.52 -46.46 -2.01
C SER A 463 -10.55 -45.07 -1.35
N GLY A 464 -10.94 -44.99 -0.07
CA GLY A 464 -10.94 -43.72 0.68
C GLY A 464 -9.58 -43.04 0.75
N GLU A 465 -8.50 -43.84 0.77
CA GLU A 465 -7.12 -43.34 0.72
C GLU A 465 -6.78 -42.66 -0.63
N ALA A 466 -7.32 -43.13 -1.76
CA ALA A 466 -7.15 -42.46 -3.05
C ALA A 466 -7.92 -41.12 -3.09
N ALA A 467 -9.15 -41.08 -2.57
CA ALA A 467 -9.95 -39.86 -2.49
C ALA A 467 -9.26 -38.78 -1.63
N LEU A 468 -8.75 -39.14 -0.45
CA LEU A 468 -7.98 -38.23 0.42
C LEU A 468 -6.70 -37.72 -0.25
N ASN A 469 -5.95 -38.60 -0.93
CA ASN A 469 -4.73 -38.19 -1.65
C ASN A 469 -5.02 -37.36 -2.90
N GLN A 470 -6.20 -37.48 -3.53
CA GLN A 470 -6.63 -36.59 -4.61
C GLN A 470 -7.05 -35.22 -4.07
N ALA A 471 -7.86 -35.17 -3.01
CA ALA A 471 -8.26 -33.92 -2.36
C ALA A 471 -7.05 -33.10 -1.89
N ARG A 472 -6.07 -33.74 -1.24
CA ARG A 472 -4.81 -33.11 -0.80
C ARG A 472 -3.92 -32.58 -1.95
N ARG A 473 -4.11 -33.04 -3.19
CA ARG A 473 -3.35 -32.58 -4.37
C ARG A 473 -3.96 -31.37 -5.09
N LEU A 474 -5.18 -30.96 -4.72
CA LEU A 474 -5.85 -29.79 -5.31
C LEU A 474 -5.51 -28.47 -4.58
N ILE A 475 -4.71 -28.52 -3.51
CA ILE A 475 -4.45 -27.39 -2.60
C ILE A 475 -3.14 -26.68 -2.97
N GLU A 476 -3.14 -26.01 -4.12
CA GLU A 476 -2.21 -24.93 -4.48
C GLU A 476 -2.81 -24.19 -5.69
N PRO A 477 -3.33 -22.94 -5.58
CA PRO A 477 -3.22 -21.98 -4.48
C PRO A 477 -4.50 -21.84 -3.60
N LEU A 478 -4.41 -20.95 -2.60
CA LEU A 478 -5.41 -20.67 -1.56
C LEU A 478 -6.78 -20.18 -2.09
N SER A 479 -7.79 -21.06 -2.15
CA SER A 479 -9.18 -20.63 -2.31
C SER A 479 -10.18 -21.50 -1.52
N ALA A 480 -11.15 -20.85 -0.86
CA ALA A 480 -12.17 -21.52 -0.06
C ALA A 480 -13.03 -22.51 -0.88
N SER A 481 -13.21 -22.25 -2.17
CA SER A 481 -13.84 -23.17 -3.12
C SER A 481 -13.11 -24.52 -3.21
N LEU A 482 -11.77 -24.54 -3.29
CA LEU A 482 -11.01 -25.79 -3.38
C LEU A 482 -11.06 -26.58 -2.07
N PHE A 483 -11.13 -25.90 -0.92
CA PHE A 483 -11.35 -26.55 0.37
C PHE A 483 -12.78 -27.12 0.49
N ASN A 484 -13.80 -26.41 0.01
CA ASN A 484 -15.17 -26.93 -0.09
C ASN A 484 -15.24 -28.17 -1.00
N ASP A 485 -14.62 -28.11 -2.18
CA ASP A 485 -14.60 -29.23 -3.11
C ASP A 485 -13.85 -30.44 -2.51
N ALA A 486 -12.77 -30.21 -1.76
CA ALA A 486 -12.08 -31.26 -0.99
C ALA A 486 -12.97 -31.88 0.10
N ILE A 487 -13.74 -31.06 0.82
CA ILE A 487 -14.73 -31.51 1.83
C ILE A 487 -15.80 -32.38 1.17
N GLU A 488 -16.38 -31.97 0.04
CA GLU A 488 -17.41 -32.73 -0.68
C GLU A 488 -16.89 -34.07 -1.25
N GLN A 489 -15.59 -34.20 -1.53
CA GLN A 489 -14.98 -35.50 -1.85
C GLN A 489 -14.76 -36.35 -0.59
N ALA A 490 -14.23 -35.78 0.50
CA ALA A 490 -14.01 -36.53 1.74
C ALA A 490 -15.32 -37.00 2.41
N ARG A 491 -16.42 -36.25 2.24
CA ARG A 491 -17.78 -36.62 2.67
C ARG A 491 -18.32 -37.90 2.03
N GLN A 492 -17.75 -38.35 0.91
CA GLN A 492 -18.16 -39.60 0.25
C GLN A 492 -17.56 -40.86 0.90
N VAL A 493 -16.59 -40.71 1.81
CA VAL A 493 -16.00 -41.84 2.56
C VAL A 493 -17.06 -42.42 3.53
N PRO A 494 -17.46 -43.70 3.42
CA PRO A 494 -18.50 -44.27 4.29
C PRO A 494 -18.01 -44.51 5.72
N ALA A 495 -18.91 -44.44 6.70
CA ALA A 495 -18.65 -44.67 8.14
C ALA A 495 -18.22 -46.11 8.54
N GLY A 496 -17.87 -46.96 7.56
CA GLY A 496 -17.25 -48.27 7.75
C GLY A 496 -15.93 -48.45 7.00
N ASP A 497 -15.43 -47.41 6.32
CA ASP A 497 -14.14 -47.41 5.65
C ASP A 497 -13.01 -47.06 6.66
N PRO A 498 -11.84 -47.73 6.65
CA PRO A 498 -10.72 -47.42 7.53
C PRO A 498 -10.21 -45.97 7.46
N ALA A 499 -10.48 -45.24 6.38
CA ALA A 499 -10.11 -43.83 6.22
C ALA A 499 -11.14 -42.85 6.80
N TYR A 500 -12.30 -43.30 7.30
CA TYR A 500 -13.40 -42.42 7.73
C TYR A 500 -13.00 -41.42 8.81
N ASP A 501 -12.35 -41.87 9.89
CA ASP A 501 -11.94 -40.99 10.99
C ASP A 501 -10.94 -39.91 10.53
N GLN A 502 -10.07 -40.26 9.57
CA GLN A 502 -9.14 -39.31 8.94
C GLN A 502 -9.87 -38.33 8.01
N ALA A 503 -10.90 -38.78 7.29
CA ALA A 503 -11.73 -37.93 6.44
C ALA A 503 -12.50 -36.91 7.28
N GLN A 504 -13.11 -37.31 8.40
CA GLN A 504 -13.76 -36.39 9.33
C GLN A 504 -12.78 -35.37 9.93
N ALA A 505 -11.58 -35.81 10.31
CA ALA A 505 -10.53 -34.91 10.83
C ALA A 505 -10.00 -33.92 9.78
N ASP A 506 -9.88 -34.32 8.52
CA ASP A 506 -9.48 -33.43 7.42
C ASP A 506 -10.61 -32.47 7.04
N ILE A 507 -11.87 -32.91 7.01
CA ILE A 507 -13.05 -32.04 6.78
C ILE A 507 -13.11 -30.93 7.84
N ALA A 508 -12.96 -31.27 9.12
CA ALA A 508 -12.97 -30.28 10.21
C ALA A 508 -11.83 -29.25 10.05
N ARG A 509 -10.62 -29.70 9.68
CA ARG A 509 -9.47 -28.81 9.43
C ARG A 509 -9.70 -27.90 8.23
N TRP A 510 -10.18 -28.43 7.11
CA TRP A 510 -10.45 -27.63 5.90
C TRP A 510 -11.59 -26.62 6.13
N SER A 511 -12.58 -26.98 6.95
CA SER A 511 -13.67 -26.07 7.34
C SER A 511 -13.16 -24.87 8.14
N GLN A 512 -12.17 -25.08 9.03
CA GLN A 512 -11.50 -23.97 9.71
C GLN A 512 -10.73 -23.08 8.72
N VAL A 513 -9.98 -23.67 7.79
CA VAL A 513 -9.21 -22.91 6.78
C VAL A 513 -10.11 -22.07 5.85
N ILE A 514 -11.36 -22.49 5.63
CA ILE A 514 -12.37 -21.66 4.94
C ILE A 514 -12.72 -20.41 5.76
N VAL A 515 -12.87 -20.52 7.09
CA VAL A 515 -13.06 -19.37 7.98
C VAL A 515 -11.82 -18.49 7.97
N ASP A 516 -10.63 -19.06 8.14
CA ASP A 516 -9.37 -18.31 8.19
C ASP A 516 -9.16 -17.48 6.91
N LEU A 517 -9.45 -18.05 5.73
CA LEU A 517 -9.37 -17.34 4.45
C LEU A 517 -10.48 -16.27 4.30
N ALA A 518 -11.67 -16.50 4.85
CA ALA A 518 -12.74 -15.51 4.88
C ALA A 518 -12.38 -14.32 5.79
N GLU A 519 -11.79 -14.58 6.97
CA GLU A 519 -11.28 -13.54 7.87
C GLU A 519 -10.15 -12.73 7.22
N GLY A 520 -9.21 -13.39 6.53
CA GLY A 520 -8.16 -12.70 5.76
C GLY A 520 -8.71 -11.78 4.65
N ARG A 521 -9.80 -12.18 3.97
CA ARG A 521 -10.49 -11.32 2.99
C ARG A 521 -11.16 -10.12 3.66
N ALA A 522 -11.84 -10.34 4.79
CA ALA A 522 -12.49 -9.27 5.54
C ALA A 522 -11.46 -8.24 6.07
N ALA A 523 -10.30 -8.70 6.54
CA ALA A 523 -9.19 -7.85 6.96
C ALA A 523 -8.62 -7.02 5.79
N SER A 524 -8.53 -7.58 4.58
CA SER A 524 -8.20 -6.84 3.36
C SER A 524 -9.33 -5.94 2.83
N GLY A 525 -10.47 -5.86 3.52
CA GLY A 525 -11.62 -5.01 3.19
C GLY A 525 -12.68 -5.64 2.28
N ASP A 526 -12.40 -6.81 1.68
CA ASP A 526 -13.27 -7.60 0.82
C ASP A 526 -14.34 -8.35 1.63
N LEU A 527 -15.35 -7.61 2.10
CA LEU A 527 -16.46 -8.18 2.87
C LEU A 527 -17.33 -9.12 2.02
N ASP A 528 -17.52 -8.85 0.72
CA ASP A 528 -18.34 -9.69 -0.16
C ASP A 528 -17.69 -11.05 -0.43
N GLY A 529 -16.38 -11.07 -0.72
CA GLY A 529 -15.60 -12.30 -0.89
C GLY A 529 -15.33 -13.03 0.42
N ALA A 530 -15.32 -12.33 1.57
CA ALA A 530 -15.31 -12.93 2.90
C ALA A 530 -16.62 -13.65 3.23
N ILE A 531 -17.77 -12.96 3.11
CA ILE A 531 -19.11 -13.53 3.30
C ILE A 531 -19.31 -14.73 2.36
N SER A 532 -18.89 -14.59 1.10
CA SER A 532 -19.00 -15.67 0.10
C SER A 532 -18.08 -16.86 0.40
N ALA A 533 -16.93 -16.67 1.05
CA ALA A 533 -16.07 -17.76 1.51
C ALA A 533 -16.64 -18.46 2.75
N ALA A 534 -17.02 -17.71 3.80
CA ALA A 534 -17.56 -18.31 5.03
C ALA A 534 -18.88 -19.07 4.81
N ARG A 535 -19.68 -18.70 3.79
CA ARG A 535 -20.87 -19.47 3.37
C ARG A 535 -20.57 -20.84 2.76
N LEU A 536 -19.29 -21.18 2.53
CA LEU A 536 -18.83 -22.51 2.12
C LEU A 536 -18.48 -23.42 3.32
N VAL A 537 -18.57 -22.93 4.56
CA VAL A 537 -18.42 -23.79 5.74
C VAL A 537 -19.66 -24.69 5.89
N PRO A 538 -19.53 -26.01 5.96
CA PRO A 538 -20.69 -26.90 5.98
C PRO A 538 -21.45 -26.91 7.32
N GLU A 539 -22.79 -27.06 7.25
CA GLU A 539 -23.70 -26.96 8.41
C GLU A 539 -23.48 -28.03 9.51
N ASP A 540 -22.88 -29.17 9.18
CA ASP A 540 -22.60 -30.26 10.13
C ASP A 540 -21.32 -30.03 10.97
N GLN A 541 -20.54 -28.99 10.68
CA GLN A 541 -19.27 -28.68 11.34
C GLN A 541 -19.40 -27.94 12.69
N GLY A 542 -20.63 -27.88 13.24
CA GLY A 542 -20.90 -27.47 14.62
C GLY A 542 -20.32 -26.10 14.98
N GLU A 543 -19.27 -26.09 15.80
CA GLU A 543 -18.63 -24.85 16.29
C GLU A 543 -18.02 -24.01 15.16
N VAL A 544 -17.41 -24.64 14.14
CA VAL A 544 -16.79 -23.94 13.01
C VAL A 544 -17.86 -23.27 12.13
N TRP A 545 -19.01 -23.93 11.94
CA TRP A 545 -20.15 -23.33 11.26
C TRP A 545 -20.78 -22.20 12.09
N GLY A 546 -20.91 -22.38 13.40
CA GLY A 546 -21.40 -21.32 14.31
C GLY A 546 -20.52 -20.07 14.27
N LEU A 547 -19.20 -20.24 14.24
CA LEU A 547 -18.23 -19.15 14.03
C LEU A 547 -18.42 -18.49 12.66
N ALA A 548 -18.52 -19.28 11.58
CA ALA A 548 -18.73 -18.76 10.23
C ALA A 548 -20.01 -17.92 10.11
N GLN A 549 -21.13 -18.38 10.69
CA GLN A 549 -22.39 -17.61 10.71
C GLN A 549 -22.27 -16.32 11.53
N ALA A 550 -21.58 -16.36 12.69
CA ALA A 550 -21.34 -15.16 13.50
C ALA A 550 -20.51 -14.12 12.73
N ARG A 551 -19.46 -14.56 12.01
CA ARG A 551 -18.66 -13.69 11.13
C ARG A 551 -19.47 -13.11 9.97
N ILE A 552 -20.29 -13.93 9.31
CA ILE A 552 -21.20 -13.47 8.24
C ILE A 552 -22.12 -12.37 8.75
N GLN A 553 -22.78 -12.55 9.91
CA GLN A 553 -23.64 -11.51 10.48
C GLN A 553 -22.87 -10.23 10.83
N GLN A 554 -21.65 -10.34 11.37
CA GLN A 554 -20.78 -9.20 11.64
C GLN A 554 -20.45 -8.42 10.34
N TRP A 555 -20.05 -9.13 9.28
CA TRP A 555 -19.69 -8.52 7.99
C TRP A 555 -20.89 -7.96 7.21
N GLU A 556 -22.06 -8.61 7.29
CA GLU A 556 -23.30 -8.09 6.72
C GLU A 556 -23.70 -6.76 7.38
N GLN A 557 -23.59 -6.64 8.72
CA GLN A 557 -23.81 -5.37 9.40
C GLN A 557 -22.74 -4.32 9.03
N ARG A 558 -21.48 -4.71 8.81
CA ARG A 558 -20.46 -3.78 8.27
C ARG A 558 -20.79 -3.26 6.87
N GLN A 559 -21.35 -4.10 6.00
CA GLN A 559 -21.86 -3.62 4.69
C GLN A 559 -22.99 -2.60 4.87
N VAL A 560 -23.92 -2.82 5.80
CA VAL A 560 -24.98 -1.85 6.12
C VAL A 560 -24.39 -0.53 6.64
N ASN A 561 -23.42 -0.59 7.56
CA ASN A 561 -22.74 0.58 8.10
C ASN A 561 -21.99 1.38 7.01
N ARG A 562 -21.27 0.70 6.11
CA ARG A 562 -20.61 1.35 4.95
C ARG A 562 -21.62 2.02 4.01
N ARG A 563 -22.77 1.39 3.75
CA ARG A 563 -23.86 2.00 2.96
C ARG A 563 -24.48 3.21 3.65
N LEU A 564 -24.67 3.19 4.98
CA LEU A 564 -25.12 4.35 5.75
C LEU A 564 -24.14 5.53 5.62
N LEU A 565 -22.83 5.28 5.64
CA LEU A 565 -21.84 6.34 5.43
C LEU A 565 -21.89 6.91 3.99
N GLN A 566 -22.11 6.07 2.97
CA GLN A 566 -22.29 6.51 1.59
C GLN A 566 -23.59 7.33 1.43
N GLU A 567 -24.70 6.88 2.02
CA GLU A 567 -25.97 7.61 2.02
C GLU A 567 -25.83 8.98 2.73
N ALA A 568 -25.14 9.00 3.87
CA ALA A 568 -24.81 10.23 4.59
C ALA A 568 -23.99 11.22 3.74
N GLN A 569 -23.02 10.74 2.97
CA GLN A 569 -22.29 11.61 2.03
C GLN A 569 -23.16 12.05 0.84
N SER A 570 -24.05 11.19 0.34
CA SER A 570 -24.88 11.46 -0.84
C SER A 570 -25.86 12.62 -0.70
N VAL A 571 -26.28 12.94 0.53
CA VAL A 571 -27.23 14.04 0.79
C VAL A 571 -26.57 15.43 0.86
N LEU A 572 -25.23 15.51 0.93
CA LEU A 572 -24.49 16.75 1.22
C LEU A 572 -24.55 17.80 0.11
N GLN A 573 -24.80 19.06 0.50
CA GLN A 573 -24.87 20.23 -0.38
C GLN A 573 -24.10 21.40 0.29
N PRO A 574 -22.97 21.88 -0.26
CA PRO A 574 -21.99 22.71 0.47
C PRO A 574 -22.49 24.04 1.09
N ASP A 575 -23.57 24.63 0.58
CA ASP A 575 -24.17 25.87 1.08
C ASP A 575 -25.38 25.65 2.01
N GLN A 576 -25.87 24.41 2.08
CA GLN A 576 -27.12 24.04 2.75
C GLN A 576 -26.85 23.30 4.07
N ALA A 577 -26.73 24.03 5.18
CA ALA A 577 -26.48 23.47 6.51
C ALA A 577 -27.44 22.32 6.96
N THR A 578 -28.66 22.24 6.43
CA THR A 578 -29.60 21.12 6.69
C THR A 578 -29.21 19.81 6.00
N SER A 579 -28.42 19.85 4.92
CA SER A 579 -27.88 18.65 4.27
C SER A 579 -26.86 17.95 5.18
N PHE A 580 -25.93 18.71 5.73
CA PHE A 580 -24.97 18.26 6.75
C PHE A 580 -25.67 17.73 8.00
N GLN A 581 -26.76 18.35 8.45
CA GLN A 581 -27.58 17.82 9.55
C GLN A 581 -28.19 16.45 9.20
N THR A 582 -28.64 16.27 7.96
CA THR A 582 -29.21 14.99 7.48
C THR A 582 -28.11 13.93 7.39
N ALA A 583 -26.92 14.27 6.88
CA ALA A 583 -25.75 13.40 6.85
C ALA A 583 -25.34 12.93 8.25
N ILE A 584 -25.27 13.86 9.23
CA ILE A 584 -25.03 13.57 10.64
C ILE A 584 -26.07 12.57 11.18
N ALA A 585 -27.36 12.80 10.92
CA ALA A 585 -28.44 11.92 11.39
C ALA A 585 -28.46 10.53 10.74
N ILE A 586 -27.83 10.36 9.57
CA ILE A 586 -27.62 9.04 8.94
C ILE A 586 -26.39 8.36 9.57
N ALA A 587 -25.25 9.05 9.69
CA ALA A 587 -24.05 8.51 10.31
C ALA A 587 -24.26 8.11 11.79
N GLN A 588 -25.12 8.81 12.53
CA GLN A 588 -25.51 8.49 13.92
C GLN A 588 -26.28 7.17 14.08
N GLN A 589 -26.67 6.49 12.99
CA GLN A 589 -27.32 5.17 13.03
C GLN A 589 -26.31 4.01 13.11
N ILE A 590 -25.01 4.28 12.94
CA ILE A 590 -23.96 3.25 12.92
C ILE A 590 -23.64 2.85 14.37
N PRO A 591 -23.72 1.55 14.74
CA PRO A 591 -23.49 1.14 16.12
C PRO A 591 -22.00 1.29 16.50
N PRO A 592 -21.69 1.63 17.77
CA PRO A 592 -20.33 1.97 18.20
C PRO A 592 -19.35 0.79 18.10
N ASP A 593 -19.83 -0.45 18.21
CA ASP A 593 -19.02 -1.67 18.26
C ASP A 593 -18.40 -2.08 16.90
N TYR A 594 -18.59 -1.27 15.84
CA TYR A 594 -18.08 -1.51 14.49
C TYR A 594 -16.98 -0.49 14.11
N PRO A 595 -15.94 -0.87 13.35
CA PRO A 595 -14.89 0.07 12.91
C PRO A 595 -15.42 1.27 12.11
N GLU A 596 -16.54 1.10 11.41
CA GLU A 596 -17.28 2.16 10.73
C GLU A 596 -17.71 3.31 11.67
N SER A 597 -17.81 3.09 13.00
CA SER A 597 -18.26 4.08 13.98
C SER A 597 -17.23 5.20 14.22
N VAL A 598 -15.93 4.91 14.11
CA VAL A 598 -14.86 5.91 14.21
C VAL A 598 -14.97 6.90 13.06
N VAL A 599 -15.06 6.36 11.83
CA VAL A 599 -15.27 7.14 10.61
C VAL A 599 -16.57 7.93 10.68
N ALA A 600 -17.65 7.35 11.23
CA ALA A 600 -18.91 8.05 11.46
C ALA A 600 -18.73 9.26 12.39
N GLN A 601 -18.04 9.09 13.53
CA GLN A 601 -17.79 10.17 14.48
C GLN A 601 -16.92 11.28 13.87
N ASP A 602 -15.84 10.95 13.16
CA ASP A 602 -14.97 11.92 12.49
C ASP A 602 -15.72 12.75 11.44
N ARG A 603 -16.61 12.09 10.66
CA ARG A 603 -17.52 12.79 9.74
C ARG A 603 -18.52 13.68 10.46
N ILE A 604 -19.16 13.18 11.53
CA ILE A 604 -20.11 13.96 12.34
C ILE A 604 -19.44 15.23 12.88
N ASP A 605 -18.21 15.12 13.37
CA ASP A 605 -17.42 16.24 13.86
C ASP A 605 -17.00 17.22 12.74
N GLN A 606 -16.60 16.72 11.57
CA GLN A 606 -16.28 17.59 10.42
C GLN A 606 -17.52 18.33 9.89
N TRP A 607 -18.62 17.62 9.64
CA TRP A 607 -19.87 18.21 9.16
C TRP A 607 -20.44 19.23 10.16
N SER A 608 -20.19 19.03 11.46
CA SER A 608 -20.53 20.00 12.50
C SER A 608 -19.69 21.28 12.41
N ARG A 609 -18.41 21.19 12.03
CA ARG A 609 -17.56 22.35 11.70
C ARG A 609 -18.01 23.04 10.41
N ASP A 610 -18.41 22.28 9.39
CA ASP A 610 -18.90 22.80 8.12
C ASP A 610 -20.22 23.61 8.30
N ILE A 611 -21.17 23.09 9.09
CA ILE A 611 -22.40 23.82 9.47
C ILE A 611 -22.08 25.17 10.12
N LEU A 612 -21.10 25.20 11.04
CA LEU A 612 -20.66 26.42 11.71
C LEU A 612 -19.94 27.39 10.74
N ALA A 613 -19.20 26.89 9.76
CA ALA A 613 -18.61 27.71 8.71
C ALA A 613 -19.68 28.37 7.83
N ILE A 614 -20.71 27.63 7.40
CA ILE A 614 -21.87 28.15 6.67
C ILE A 614 -22.60 29.21 7.49
N ALA A 615 -22.79 28.98 8.80
CA ALA A 615 -23.40 29.95 9.70
C ALA A 615 -22.59 31.25 9.79
N ARG A 616 -21.25 31.15 9.95
CA ARG A 616 -20.35 32.30 10.00
C ARG A 616 -20.32 33.09 8.69
N ALA A 617 -20.36 32.42 7.53
CA ALA A 617 -20.47 33.09 6.23
C ALA A 617 -21.75 33.91 6.11
N ARG A 618 -22.91 33.32 6.45
CA ARG A 618 -24.21 34.02 6.46
C ARG A 618 -24.23 35.22 7.40
N ALA A 619 -23.53 35.15 8.54
CA ALA A 619 -23.39 36.29 9.44
C ALA A 619 -22.54 37.43 8.85
N ALA A 620 -21.46 37.11 8.14
CA ALA A 620 -20.64 38.09 7.43
C ALA A 620 -21.43 38.81 6.31
N ASP A 621 -22.31 38.09 5.62
CA ASP A 621 -23.27 38.64 4.64
C ASP A 621 -24.45 39.40 5.30
N GLY A 622 -24.44 39.61 6.62
CA GLY A 622 -25.49 40.31 7.37
C GLY A 622 -26.79 39.52 7.57
N GLN A 623 -26.84 38.25 7.15
CA GLN A 623 -28.02 37.39 7.22
C GLN A 623 -28.18 36.73 8.61
N LEU A 624 -28.14 37.53 9.68
CA LEU A 624 -28.11 37.03 11.07
C LEU A 624 -29.19 35.97 11.41
N PRO A 625 -30.46 36.07 10.96
CA PRO A 625 -31.45 35.00 11.18
C PRO A 625 -31.07 33.67 10.50
N GLY A 626 -30.51 33.73 9.28
CA GLY A 626 -30.03 32.57 8.54
C GLY A 626 -28.72 31.98 9.05
N ALA A 627 -27.93 32.79 9.76
CA ALA A 627 -26.74 32.36 10.51
C ALA A 627 -27.11 31.64 11.81
N ILE A 628 -27.98 32.25 12.64
CA ILE A 628 -28.50 31.64 13.87
C ILE A 628 -29.21 30.31 13.55
N SER A 629 -30.05 30.28 12.51
CA SER A 629 -30.74 29.07 12.07
C SER A 629 -29.81 27.98 11.50
N ALA A 630 -28.60 28.32 11.06
CA ALA A 630 -27.60 27.34 10.61
C ALA A 630 -26.78 26.81 11.79
N ALA A 631 -26.26 27.69 12.65
CA ALA A 631 -25.51 27.29 13.84
C ALA A 631 -26.35 26.46 14.82
N GLY A 632 -27.68 26.67 14.86
CA GLY A 632 -28.61 25.85 15.64
C GLY A 632 -28.75 24.39 15.17
N LEU A 633 -28.17 24.03 14.01
CA LEU A 633 -28.14 22.65 13.49
C LEU A 633 -26.90 21.86 13.94
N VAL A 634 -25.92 22.52 14.58
CA VAL A 634 -24.71 21.86 15.11
C VAL A 634 -25.12 20.96 16.30
N PRO A 635 -24.89 19.64 16.23
CA PRO A 635 -25.30 18.71 17.27
C PRO A 635 -24.44 18.82 18.54
N PRO A 636 -25.04 18.59 19.73
CA PRO A 636 -24.29 18.55 20.99
C PRO A 636 -23.30 17.38 21.01
N GLY A 637 -22.18 17.56 21.72
CA GLY A 637 -21.11 16.56 21.83
C GLY A 637 -20.02 16.65 20.76
N THR A 638 -20.16 17.54 19.77
CA THR A 638 -19.13 17.75 18.73
C THR A 638 -18.24 18.96 19.02
N SER A 639 -17.02 18.93 18.47
CA SER A 639 -15.98 19.97 18.56
C SER A 639 -16.43 21.38 18.13
N ALA A 640 -17.46 21.48 17.29
CA ALA A 640 -18.02 22.75 16.83
C ALA A 640 -19.11 23.33 17.77
N TYR A 641 -19.68 22.53 18.66
CA TYR A 641 -20.92 22.87 19.38
C TYR A 641 -20.80 24.14 20.23
N ASP A 642 -19.81 24.21 21.13
CA ASP A 642 -19.65 25.37 22.03
C ASP A 642 -19.39 26.67 21.26
N GLN A 643 -18.63 26.58 20.16
CA GLN A 643 -18.39 27.73 19.27
C GLN A 643 -19.67 28.17 18.55
N ALA A 644 -20.57 27.24 18.20
CA ALA A 644 -21.86 27.54 17.61
C ALA A 644 -22.80 28.20 18.64
N GLN A 645 -22.86 27.69 19.88
CA GLN A 645 -23.68 28.28 20.95
C GLN A 645 -23.17 29.66 21.41
N GLU A 646 -21.86 29.93 21.32
CA GLU A 646 -21.31 31.28 21.49
C GLU A 646 -21.67 32.21 20.33
N ALA A 647 -21.50 31.77 19.08
CA ALA A 647 -21.85 32.56 17.91
C ALA A 647 -23.35 32.94 17.87
N ILE A 648 -24.25 32.00 18.20
CA ILE A 648 -25.70 32.25 18.34
C ILE A 648 -25.97 33.37 19.35
N ARG A 649 -25.35 33.32 20.54
CA ARG A 649 -25.52 34.35 21.58
C ARG A 649 -25.01 35.72 21.14
N GLN A 650 -23.91 35.76 20.40
CA GLN A 650 -23.35 37.01 19.85
C GLN A 650 -24.22 37.62 18.73
N TRP A 651 -24.85 36.79 17.88
CA TRP A 651 -25.74 37.25 16.82
C TRP A 651 -27.16 37.60 17.32
N GLN A 652 -27.61 37.02 18.43
CA GLN A 652 -28.86 37.39 19.11
C GLN A 652 -28.77 38.72 19.89
N ALA A 653 -27.57 39.27 20.04
CA ALA A 653 -27.30 40.54 20.72
C ALA A 653 -27.11 41.74 19.76
N GLN A 654 -27.42 41.55 18.46
CA GLN A 654 -27.27 42.51 17.36
C GLN A 654 -28.63 42.83 16.74
#